data_AF-I1BLY6-F1
#
_entry.id   AF-I1BLY6-F1
#
_cell.length_a   1.000
_cell.length_b   1.000
_cell.length_c   1.000
_cell.angle_alpha   90.00
_cell.angle_beta   90.00
_cell.angle_gamma   90.00
#
_symmetry.space_group_name_H-M   'P 1'
#
loop_
_entity.id
_entity.type
_entity.pdbx_description
1 polymer ?
#
loop_
_entity_poly.entity_id
_entity_poly.type
_entity_poly.pdbx_seq_one_letter_code
_entity_poly.pdbx_strand_id
1 'polypeptide(L)'
;MTGRFDQQRENDDSSDDEGWRDPRLEQAPPGLPRSLFDDSSTLVSGRSNTRASSTADSFSIERTRPSGLPGDYWVLPPHCTPLQILGSKKSRMSEIARATGVYLAYNSSLHQIDIWGDTEARDKAKRHLTLLANRITEEDPTPSRTTKKWSRPERELTEKEKRREEKRQQRILEEKRYLGEPAEKQSYHSVYYIPQDGSVSIAHLLGNNESYLNEIRIDCKTFIEYDPQSGVFRLSAGEEENVRMASSRLRNWHLRCSRVPEGGKARLMQQPTGNLMLKYRKLPSDFVLCEYVSPDIEKVLREKQRIFETISTGLYVKHDLINFTDVNPTQCELPERVKSLDERNEKVIESILDSGLESLRLKDWDIRMKIRYGTICLIDFPKKDNRNLTIEKVSDKMFKKPEFNSALAPCISKTRENLDSLFEYLGAHGQEFSDNPRTSFVIIADQHPVAAPPKESRKREMNRGEMWRTRMEVAFTDKGERGLWSTVTECTDLVDISCFDSERPYSWDLKLQYARRLPSDDMNAPHEKFSHNLRLNPNGRLILVSVLDYNPETVTQKTKWRYSWNDFIVEICKEELWDFTRIEREDKALPLDLSSVDPHRSQYKVSMYREAWLDRLAENLCLRVGEAPSWNLRQFLGTEEENVRSLIDHAKNFGKILANEVPVYYGQSFDSLV
;
A
#
# COMPACT_ATOMS: atom_id res chain seq x y z
N MET A 1 -4.84 29.88 47.68
CA MET A 1 -3.95 31.04 47.85
C MET A 1 -2.68 30.77 47.05
N THR A 2 -2.38 31.70 46.16
CA THR A 2 -1.36 31.69 45.10
C THR A 2 0.07 31.68 45.64
N GLY A 3 0.96 30.93 44.99
CA GLY A 3 2.41 31.05 45.14
C GLY A 3 3.10 30.89 43.79
N ARG A 4 3.47 32.02 43.18
CA ARG A 4 4.32 32.15 41.99
C ARG A 4 5.76 31.72 42.33
N PHE A 5 6.45 31.15 41.37
CA PHE A 5 7.92 31.24 41.30
C PHE A 5 8.34 31.61 39.88
N ASP A 6 9.07 32.72 39.81
CA ASP A 6 9.68 33.34 38.64
C ASP A 6 10.82 32.48 38.09
N GLN A 7 10.91 32.39 36.76
CA GLN A 7 12.09 31.91 36.04
C GLN A 7 12.81 33.11 35.44
N GLN A 8 13.99 33.41 35.99
CA GLN A 8 14.96 34.32 35.40
C GLN A 8 15.51 33.72 34.11
N ARG A 9 15.41 34.53 33.05
CA ARG A 9 16.19 34.41 31.81
C ARG A 9 17.61 34.89 32.10
N GLU A 10 18.60 34.09 31.75
CA GLU A 10 19.90 34.59 31.31
C GLU A 10 20.14 34.07 29.90
N ASN A 11 20.14 35.02 28.97
CA ASN A 11 20.75 34.89 27.67
C ASN A 11 22.26 34.91 27.87
N ASP A 12 22.99 34.11 27.10
CA ASP A 12 24.25 34.61 26.56
C ASP A 12 24.46 34.11 25.13
N ASP A 13 24.67 35.10 24.26
CA ASP A 13 24.85 35.04 22.83
C ASP A 13 26.26 34.56 22.47
N SER A 14 26.36 33.74 21.42
CA SER A 14 27.31 33.95 20.32
C SER A 14 27.21 32.78 19.33
N SER A 15 26.47 32.99 18.25
CA SER A 15 26.60 32.16 17.05
C SER A 15 26.60 33.06 15.82
N ASP A 16 27.78 33.56 15.49
CA ASP A 16 28.17 33.88 14.12
C ASP A 16 28.29 32.55 13.35
N ASP A 17 27.27 32.21 12.57
CA ASP A 17 27.35 31.15 11.55
C ASP A 17 26.33 31.46 10.42
N GLU A 18 26.33 32.71 9.95
CA GLU A 18 25.70 33.11 8.70
C GLU A 18 26.49 32.53 7.51
N GLY A 19 26.06 31.36 7.03
CA GLY A 19 26.65 30.71 5.86
C GLY A 19 25.75 29.70 5.14
N TRP A 20 24.44 29.72 5.41
CA TRP A 20 23.47 28.80 4.80
C TRP A 20 22.27 29.57 4.24
N ARG A 21 22.49 30.30 3.15
CA ARG A 21 21.41 30.72 2.24
C ARG A 21 21.67 30.16 0.85
N ASP A 22 20.67 29.48 0.31
CA ASP A 22 20.59 29.05 -1.08
C ASP A 22 20.21 30.27 -1.96
N PRO A 23 20.99 30.63 -3.00
CA PRO A 23 20.67 31.73 -3.91
C PRO A 23 19.47 31.46 -4.85
N ARG A 24 18.74 30.35 -4.68
CA ARG A 24 17.52 30.04 -5.46
C ARG A 24 16.22 30.60 -4.87
N LEU A 25 16.28 31.40 -3.81
CA LEU A 25 15.11 32.07 -3.21
C LEU A 25 14.90 33.53 -3.66
N GLU A 26 15.69 34.04 -4.62
CA GLU A 26 15.42 35.34 -5.27
C GLU A 26 15.09 35.15 -6.76
N GLN A 27 13.83 34.79 -7.04
CA GLN A 27 13.12 35.17 -8.26
C GLN A 27 11.65 34.76 -8.14
N ALA A 28 10.84 35.68 -7.59
CA ALA A 28 9.39 35.63 -7.76
C ALA A 28 9.02 36.19 -9.14
N PRO A 29 8.16 35.54 -9.94
CA PRO A 29 7.43 36.23 -10.99
C PRO A 29 6.35 37.13 -10.37
N PRO A 30 6.11 38.34 -10.89
CA PRO A 30 5.16 39.28 -10.31
C PRO A 30 3.72 38.92 -10.72
N GLY A 31 2.79 39.14 -9.78
CA GLY A 31 1.39 39.39 -10.08
C GLY A 31 0.44 38.21 -9.84
N LEU A 32 -0.17 38.19 -8.64
CA LEU A 32 -1.61 38.40 -8.43
C LEU A 32 -1.90 38.37 -6.92
N PRO A 33 -2.64 39.35 -6.36
CA PRO A 33 -2.79 39.48 -4.92
C PRO A 33 -3.80 38.52 -4.30
N ARG A 34 -3.44 38.10 -3.09
CA ARG A 34 -4.26 37.49 -2.03
C ARG A 34 -5.37 38.44 -1.54
N SER A 35 -6.54 37.89 -1.21
CA SER A 35 -7.21 38.06 0.10
C SER A 35 -8.44 37.14 0.16
N LEU A 36 -8.48 36.16 1.07
CA LEU A 36 -9.14 36.26 2.38
C LEU A 36 -10.61 36.68 2.27
N PHE A 37 -11.49 35.69 2.41
CA PHE A 37 -12.80 35.90 3.02
C PHE A 37 -12.55 36.23 4.50
N ASP A 38 -12.98 37.41 4.93
CA ASP A 38 -13.93 37.46 6.04
C ASP A 38 -14.82 38.72 5.95
N ASP A 39 -16.11 38.45 6.13
CA ASP A 39 -17.23 39.25 6.61
C ASP A 39 -17.68 40.63 6.05
N SER A 40 -19.01 40.66 5.86
CA SER A 40 -19.96 41.76 6.08
C SER A 40 -20.19 42.87 5.02
N SER A 41 -21.39 42.75 4.43
CA SER A 41 -22.44 43.79 4.32
C SER A 41 -22.42 44.84 3.19
N THR A 42 -23.60 44.90 2.54
CA THR A 42 -24.32 46.07 2.01
C THR A 42 -23.89 46.80 0.71
N LEU A 43 -24.85 46.75 -0.23
CA LEU A 43 -25.46 47.87 -0.95
C LEU A 43 -24.83 48.41 -2.27
N VAL A 44 -25.75 48.48 -3.27
CA VAL A 44 -25.92 49.52 -4.31
C VAL A 44 -25.26 49.31 -5.67
N SER A 45 -26.11 48.87 -6.61
CA SER A 45 -26.48 49.52 -7.89
C SER A 45 -25.39 50.04 -8.84
N GLY A 46 -25.50 49.62 -10.11
CA GLY A 46 -25.27 50.57 -11.21
C GLY A 46 -24.78 50.00 -12.55
N ARG A 47 -25.73 49.76 -13.46
CA ARG A 47 -25.76 50.19 -14.89
C ARG A 47 -24.53 49.91 -15.77
N SER A 48 -24.59 48.94 -16.70
CA SER A 48 -25.17 49.01 -18.07
C SER A 48 -24.30 49.72 -19.12
N ASN A 49 -23.87 48.99 -20.17
CA ASN A 49 -24.16 49.34 -21.57
C ASN A 49 -23.60 48.32 -22.60
N THR A 50 -24.54 47.54 -23.14
CA THR A 50 -24.81 47.29 -24.58
C THR A 50 -23.77 47.68 -25.65
N ARG A 51 -23.48 46.71 -26.54
CA ARG A 51 -23.71 46.89 -27.99
C ARG A 51 -23.87 45.56 -28.72
N ALA A 52 -25.03 45.38 -29.33
CA ALA A 52 -25.39 44.27 -30.21
C ALA A 52 -25.11 44.63 -31.68
N SER A 53 -24.84 43.62 -32.51
CA SER A 53 -25.14 43.64 -33.94
C SER A 53 -25.57 42.24 -34.37
N SER A 54 -26.69 42.18 -35.06
CA SER A 54 -27.49 41.02 -35.42
C SER A 54 -27.29 40.63 -36.89
N THR A 55 -27.47 39.36 -37.22
CA THR A 55 -28.14 38.88 -38.46
C THR A 55 -28.56 37.41 -38.29
N ALA A 56 -29.81 37.13 -38.66
CA ALA A 56 -30.59 35.90 -38.48
C ALA A 56 -30.19 34.79 -39.49
N ASP A 57 -30.62 33.52 -39.47
CA ASP A 57 -31.87 32.91 -39.02
C ASP A 57 -31.68 31.36 -39.03
N SER A 58 -32.19 30.66 -38.01
CA SER A 58 -32.76 29.30 -38.10
C SER A 58 -33.20 28.83 -36.71
N PHE A 59 -34.49 28.99 -36.45
CA PHE A 59 -35.18 28.58 -35.23
C PHE A 59 -35.13 27.06 -35.04
N SER A 60 -34.10 26.58 -34.36
CA SER A 60 -34.27 25.51 -33.38
C SER A 60 -34.43 26.21 -32.03
N ILE A 61 -35.53 25.93 -31.32
CA ILE A 61 -35.69 26.33 -29.92
C ILE A 61 -34.68 25.50 -29.13
N GLU A 62 -33.42 25.89 -29.17
CA GLU A 62 -32.47 25.57 -28.11
C GLU A 62 -33.02 26.28 -26.88
N ARG A 63 -33.81 25.55 -26.08
CA ARG A 63 -34.04 25.94 -24.69
C ARG A 63 -32.64 26.15 -24.10
N THR A 64 -32.28 27.41 -23.89
CA THR A 64 -31.04 27.80 -23.24
C THR A 64 -30.95 27.01 -21.95
N ARG A 65 -29.85 26.27 -21.78
CA ARG A 65 -29.61 25.44 -20.59
C ARG A 65 -29.93 26.29 -19.35
N PRO A 66 -30.86 25.87 -18.48
CA PRO A 66 -31.17 26.64 -17.28
C PRO A 66 -29.91 26.88 -16.47
N SER A 67 -29.64 28.13 -16.07
CA SER A 67 -28.50 28.47 -15.23
C SER A 67 -28.74 27.97 -13.81
N GLY A 68 -28.29 26.76 -13.54
CA GLY A 68 -28.45 26.08 -12.25
C GLY A 68 -28.07 24.60 -12.36
N LEU A 69 -27.70 24.00 -11.22
CA LEU A 69 -27.50 22.55 -11.13
C LEU A 69 -28.81 21.84 -11.52
N PRO A 70 -28.74 20.67 -12.19
CA PRO A 70 -29.94 19.90 -12.49
C PRO A 70 -30.69 19.59 -11.21
N GLY A 71 -32.00 19.78 -11.22
CA GLY A 71 -32.82 19.44 -10.07
C GLY A 71 -32.77 17.95 -9.80
N ASP A 72 -32.65 17.13 -10.85
CA ASP A 72 -32.57 15.69 -10.75
C ASP A 72 -31.87 15.08 -11.98
N TYR A 73 -31.56 13.79 -11.94
CA TYR A 73 -30.94 13.06 -13.04
C TYR A 73 -31.54 11.66 -13.18
N TRP A 74 -31.45 11.11 -14.39
CA TRP A 74 -31.83 9.73 -14.67
C TRP A 74 -30.65 9.01 -15.33
N VAL A 75 -30.12 8.00 -14.66
CA VAL A 75 -28.95 7.25 -15.13
C VAL A 75 -29.38 6.28 -16.21
N LEU A 76 -28.62 6.24 -17.31
CA LEU A 76 -28.89 5.35 -18.41
C LEU A 76 -28.62 3.90 -17.99
N PRO A 77 -29.59 2.97 -18.10
CA PRO A 77 -29.36 1.59 -17.75
C PRO A 77 -28.27 0.95 -18.61
N PRO A 78 -27.42 0.07 -18.05
CA PRO A 78 -26.19 -0.41 -18.70
C PRO A 78 -26.43 -1.27 -19.96
N HIS A 79 -27.65 -1.80 -20.12
CA HIS A 79 -28.08 -2.56 -21.31
C HIS A 79 -28.59 -1.64 -22.44
N CYS A 80 -28.90 -0.38 -22.17
CA CYS A 80 -29.39 0.58 -23.15
C CYS A 80 -28.25 1.47 -23.66
N THR A 81 -28.09 1.57 -24.99
CA THR A 81 -27.19 2.56 -25.58
C THR A 81 -27.83 3.95 -25.60
N PRO A 82 -27.03 5.04 -25.55
CA PRO A 82 -27.56 6.40 -25.61
C PRO A 82 -28.38 6.64 -26.88
N LEU A 83 -28.06 5.98 -27.99
CA LEU A 83 -28.82 6.12 -29.24
C LEU A 83 -30.23 5.50 -29.14
N GLN A 84 -30.37 4.36 -28.45
CA GLN A 84 -31.67 3.70 -28.26
C GLN A 84 -32.61 4.55 -27.39
N ILE A 85 -32.08 5.21 -26.37
CA ILE A 85 -32.88 6.02 -25.44
C ILE A 85 -33.11 7.44 -25.97
N LEU A 86 -32.07 8.09 -26.50
CA LEU A 86 -32.16 9.48 -26.99
C LEU A 86 -32.83 9.54 -28.37
N GLY A 87 -32.79 8.47 -29.16
CA GLY A 87 -33.24 8.44 -30.56
C GLY A 87 -32.25 9.08 -31.52
N SER A 88 -32.42 8.84 -32.82
CA SER A 88 -31.61 9.48 -33.87
C SER A 88 -31.68 11.00 -33.76
N LYS A 89 -30.53 11.68 -33.65
CA LYS A 89 -30.45 13.13 -33.41
C LYS A 89 -31.17 13.61 -32.13
N LYS A 90 -31.26 12.77 -31.10
CA LYS A 90 -31.91 13.06 -29.81
C LYS A 90 -33.43 13.30 -29.91
N SER A 91 -34.09 12.79 -30.96
CA SER A 91 -35.52 13.01 -31.23
C SER A 91 -36.45 12.56 -30.09
N ARG A 92 -36.18 11.40 -29.48
CA ARG A 92 -36.97 10.87 -28.35
C ARG A 92 -36.78 11.71 -27.09
N MET A 93 -35.56 12.20 -26.85
CA MET A 93 -35.30 13.12 -25.73
C MET A 93 -36.08 14.43 -25.89
N SER A 94 -36.12 15.00 -27.10
CA SER A 94 -36.91 16.20 -27.40
C SER A 94 -38.41 15.96 -27.28
N GLU A 95 -38.89 14.75 -27.59
CA GLU A 95 -40.28 14.35 -27.41
C GLU A 95 -40.66 14.25 -25.92
N ILE A 96 -39.83 13.60 -25.11
CA ILE A 96 -40.05 13.49 -23.65
C ILE A 96 -40.02 14.88 -23.02
N ALA A 97 -39.04 15.73 -23.37
CA ALA A 97 -38.95 17.10 -22.89
C ALA A 97 -40.20 17.94 -23.25
N ARG A 98 -40.79 17.70 -24.42
CA ARG A 98 -42.04 18.35 -24.84
C ARG A 98 -43.25 17.81 -24.08
N ALA A 99 -43.33 16.51 -23.86
CA ALA A 99 -44.45 15.83 -23.22
C ALA A 99 -44.52 16.11 -21.71
N THR A 100 -43.38 16.24 -21.04
CA THR A 100 -43.32 16.45 -19.58
C THR A 100 -43.04 17.88 -19.18
N GLY A 101 -42.71 18.76 -20.14
CA GLY A 101 -42.39 20.17 -19.90
C GLY A 101 -40.97 20.42 -19.38
N VAL A 102 -40.21 19.38 -19.01
CA VAL A 102 -38.85 19.52 -18.44
C VAL A 102 -37.80 19.81 -19.52
N TYR A 103 -36.65 20.35 -19.10
CA TYR A 103 -35.45 20.39 -19.93
C TYR A 103 -34.60 19.16 -19.65
N LEU A 104 -34.19 18.45 -20.71
CA LEU A 104 -33.36 17.25 -20.65
C LEU A 104 -32.04 17.49 -21.39
N ALA A 105 -30.93 17.17 -20.74
CA ALA A 105 -29.63 17.16 -21.41
C ALA A 105 -28.91 15.85 -21.09
N TYR A 106 -28.47 15.14 -22.14
CA TYR A 106 -27.63 13.98 -21.96
C TYR A 106 -26.20 14.39 -21.59
N ASN A 107 -25.75 13.95 -20.43
CA ASN A 107 -24.43 14.16 -19.90
C ASN A 107 -23.56 12.93 -20.22
N SER A 108 -22.69 13.07 -21.21
CA SER A 108 -21.88 11.96 -21.71
C SER A 108 -20.77 11.52 -20.76
N SER A 109 -20.30 12.39 -19.85
CA SER A 109 -19.27 12.03 -18.87
C SER A 109 -19.83 11.26 -17.68
N LEU A 110 -21.10 11.49 -17.33
CA LEU A 110 -21.78 10.83 -16.21
C LEU A 110 -22.78 9.74 -16.63
N HIS A 111 -22.92 9.49 -17.94
CA HIS A 111 -23.88 8.53 -18.50
C HIS A 111 -25.32 8.68 -17.96
N GLN A 112 -25.76 9.92 -17.79
CA GLN A 112 -27.07 10.25 -17.26
C GLN A 112 -27.76 11.33 -18.09
N ILE A 113 -29.07 11.40 -17.98
CA ILE A 113 -29.87 12.50 -18.51
C ILE A 113 -30.15 13.44 -17.34
N ASP A 114 -29.54 14.61 -17.38
CA ASP A 114 -29.79 15.68 -16.42
C ASP A 114 -31.17 16.29 -16.71
N ILE A 115 -31.97 16.49 -15.66
CA ILE A 115 -33.37 16.91 -15.73
C ILE A 115 -33.57 18.21 -14.94
N TRP A 116 -34.05 19.25 -15.61
CA TRP A 116 -34.44 20.52 -15.00
C TRP A 116 -35.95 20.75 -15.16
N GLY A 117 -36.63 21.06 -14.07
CA GLY A 117 -38.06 21.35 -14.04
C GLY A 117 -38.66 21.08 -12.66
N ASP A 118 -39.96 21.32 -12.53
CA ASP A 118 -40.70 21.09 -11.29
C ASP A 118 -40.68 19.61 -10.89
N THR A 119 -40.77 19.32 -9.58
CA THR A 119 -40.67 17.95 -9.03
C THR A 119 -41.62 16.97 -9.72
N GLU A 120 -42.89 17.33 -9.92
CA GLU A 120 -43.86 16.46 -10.61
C GLU A 120 -43.53 16.23 -12.09
N ALA A 121 -42.95 17.22 -12.76
CA ALA A 121 -42.55 17.14 -14.15
C ALA A 121 -41.28 16.26 -14.31
N ARG A 122 -40.35 16.33 -13.34
CA ARG A 122 -39.16 15.48 -13.26
C ARG A 122 -39.53 14.01 -13.06
N ASP A 123 -40.47 13.72 -12.16
CA ASP A 123 -40.93 12.34 -11.92
C ASP A 123 -41.65 11.74 -13.12
N LYS A 124 -42.42 12.56 -13.87
CA LYS A 124 -43.04 12.13 -15.13
C LYS A 124 -41.98 11.82 -16.20
N ALA A 125 -40.92 12.63 -16.30
CA ALA A 125 -39.82 12.39 -17.22
C ALA A 125 -39.03 11.12 -16.88
N LYS A 126 -38.72 10.89 -15.60
CA LYS A 126 -38.08 9.64 -15.14
C LYS A 126 -38.92 8.41 -15.48
N ARG A 127 -40.23 8.45 -15.24
CA ARG A 127 -41.14 7.36 -15.60
C ARG A 127 -41.15 7.07 -17.10
N HIS A 128 -41.18 8.11 -17.95
CA HIS A 128 -41.08 7.95 -19.40
C HIS A 128 -39.75 7.32 -19.84
N LEU A 129 -38.64 7.75 -19.25
CA LEU A 129 -37.31 7.22 -19.56
C LEU A 129 -37.17 5.76 -19.12
N THR A 130 -37.68 5.39 -17.94
CA THR A 130 -37.70 4.00 -17.45
C THR A 130 -38.58 3.10 -18.32
N LEU A 131 -39.76 3.57 -18.75
CA LEU A 131 -40.64 2.81 -19.65
C LEU A 131 -39.98 2.56 -21.01
N LEU A 132 -39.24 3.54 -21.55
CA LEU A 132 -38.48 3.37 -22.78
C LEU A 132 -37.36 2.34 -22.63
N ALA A 133 -36.62 2.39 -21.53
CA ALA A 133 -35.56 1.41 -21.25
C ALA A 133 -36.11 -0.02 -21.13
N ASN A 134 -37.25 -0.19 -20.45
CA ASN A 134 -37.90 -1.49 -20.34
C ASN A 134 -38.39 -2.01 -21.70
N ARG A 135 -38.97 -1.15 -22.54
CA ARG A 135 -39.39 -1.54 -23.91
C ARG A 135 -38.20 -1.95 -24.78
N ILE A 136 -37.07 -1.26 -24.68
CA ILE A 136 -35.83 -1.64 -25.40
C ILE A 136 -35.33 -3.00 -24.91
N THR A 137 -35.49 -3.31 -23.63
CA THR A 137 -35.12 -4.62 -23.05
C THR A 137 -36.04 -5.74 -23.55
N GLU A 138 -37.34 -5.45 -23.70
CA GLU A 138 -38.32 -6.41 -24.24
C GLU A 138 -38.17 -6.63 -25.76
N GLU A 139 -37.72 -5.61 -26.50
CA GLU A 139 -37.50 -5.67 -27.95
C GLU A 139 -36.12 -6.23 -28.35
N ASP A 140 -35.18 -6.43 -27.41
CA ASP A 140 -33.87 -7.03 -27.67
C ASP A 140 -34.01 -8.58 -27.68
N PRO A 141 -33.92 -9.26 -28.85
CA PRO A 141 -34.14 -10.71 -28.94
C PRO A 141 -32.98 -11.55 -28.34
N THR A 142 -31.98 -10.90 -27.73
CA THR A 142 -30.72 -11.48 -27.25
C THR A 142 -30.67 -11.80 -25.75
N PRO A 143 -31.71 -12.42 -25.18
CA PRO A 143 -31.47 -13.44 -24.17
C PRO A 143 -32.10 -14.81 -24.50
N SER A 144 -32.63 -15.03 -25.71
CA SER A 144 -33.34 -16.29 -26.05
C SER A 144 -32.62 -17.25 -27.00
N ARG A 145 -31.37 -16.98 -27.41
CA ARG A 145 -30.53 -17.97 -28.10
C ARG A 145 -29.57 -18.66 -27.13
N THR A 146 -30.13 -19.26 -26.07
CA THR A 146 -29.61 -20.57 -25.68
C THR A 146 -29.86 -21.47 -26.88
N THR A 147 -28.79 -21.99 -27.46
CA THR A 147 -28.92 -23.18 -28.29
C THR A 147 -29.73 -24.17 -27.45
N LYS A 148 -30.87 -24.64 -27.98
CA LYS A 148 -31.49 -25.89 -27.54
C LYS A 148 -30.45 -26.98 -27.80
N LYS A 149 -29.41 -27.04 -26.96
CA LYS A 149 -28.84 -28.31 -26.56
C LYS A 149 -30.06 -29.08 -26.13
N TRP A 150 -30.33 -30.18 -26.82
CA TRP A 150 -31.24 -31.19 -26.33
C TRP A 150 -30.98 -31.28 -24.83
N SER A 151 -31.92 -30.79 -24.03
CA SER A 151 -31.84 -30.92 -22.60
C SER A 151 -31.72 -32.42 -22.40
N ARG A 152 -30.54 -32.88 -21.97
CA ARG A 152 -30.49 -34.13 -21.25
C ARG A 152 -31.64 -34.01 -20.25
N PRO A 153 -32.63 -34.93 -20.27
CA PRO A 153 -33.73 -34.88 -19.31
C PRO A 153 -33.10 -34.61 -17.95
N GLU A 154 -33.63 -33.62 -17.23
CA GLU A 154 -33.18 -33.28 -15.89
C GLU A 154 -33.00 -34.59 -15.16
N ARG A 155 -31.74 -35.00 -14.99
CA ARG A 155 -31.43 -36.21 -14.25
C ARG A 155 -32.05 -35.92 -12.91
N GLU A 156 -33.01 -36.73 -12.49
CA GLU A 156 -33.59 -36.60 -11.15
C GLU A 156 -32.40 -36.48 -10.19
N LEU A 157 -32.33 -35.32 -9.55
CA LEU A 157 -31.28 -35.01 -8.59
C LEU A 157 -31.26 -36.20 -7.64
N THR A 158 -30.11 -36.85 -7.51
CA THR A 158 -29.99 -37.95 -6.55
C THR A 158 -30.42 -37.44 -5.18
N GLU A 159 -30.98 -38.30 -4.31
CA GLU A 159 -31.46 -37.85 -2.98
C GLU A 159 -30.41 -37.02 -2.22
N LYS A 160 -29.11 -37.32 -2.45
CA LYS A 160 -27.97 -36.57 -1.91
C LYS A 160 -27.83 -35.17 -2.49
N GLU A 161 -28.08 -34.97 -3.78
CA GLU A 161 -28.07 -33.66 -4.44
C GLU A 161 -29.34 -32.86 -4.09
N LYS A 162 -30.51 -33.49 -4.05
CA LYS A 162 -31.76 -32.86 -3.61
C LYS A 162 -31.67 -32.33 -2.17
N ARG A 163 -31.10 -33.14 -1.26
CA ARG A 163 -30.80 -32.69 0.12
C ARG A 163 -29.78 -31.54 0.18
N ARG A 164 -28.82 -31.46 -0.74
CA ARG A 164 -27.86 -30.34 -0.82
C ARG A 164 -28.55 -29.07 -1.33
N GLU A 165 -29.40 -29.19 -2.33
CA GLU A 165 -30.21 -28.11 -2.89
C GLU A 165 -31.19 -27.55 -1.84
N GLU A 166 -31.91 -28.43 -1.13
CA GLU A 166 -32.82 -28.07 -0.04
C GLU A 166 -32.07 -27.36 1.10
N LYS A 167 -30.91 -27.89 1.53
CA LYS A 167 -30.06 -27.21 2.52
C LYS A 167 -29.59 -25.83 2.04
N ARG A 168 -29.27 -25.69 0.75
CA ARG A 168 -28.86 -24.40 0.16
C ARG A 168 -30.03 -23.41 0.13
N GLN A 169 -31.22 -23.86 -0.26
CA GLN A 169 -32.43 -23.03 -0.24
C GLN A 169 -32.82 -22.62 1.17
N GLN A 170 -32.73 -23.55 2.14
CA GLN A 170 -32.95 -23.24 3.56
C GLN A 170 -31.98 -22.17 4.07
N ARG A 171 -30.69 -22.28 3.73
CA ARG A 171 -29.70 -21.24 4.06
C ARG A 171 -30.06 -19.89 3.44
N ILE A 172 -30.39 -19.85 2.15
CA ILE A 172 -30.77 -18.60 1.46
C ILE A 172 -32.02 -17.98 2.10
N LEU A 173 -33.01 -18.79 2.49
CA LEU A 173 -34.21 -18.31 3.18
C LEU A 173 -33.89 -17.79 4.59
N GLU A 174 -33.00 -18.46 5.32
CA GLU A 174 -32.52 -18.03 6.64
C GLU A 174 -31.72 -16.72 6.53
N GLU A 175 -30.83 -16.58 5.55
CA GLU A 175 -30.07 -15.36 5.27
C GLU A 175 -31.01 -14.19 4.93
N LYS A 176 -32.01 -14.42 4.06
CA LYS A 176 -33.01 -13.40 3.69
C LYS A 176 -33.84 -12.91 4.87
N ARG A 177 -34.01 -13.73 5.92
CA ARG A 177 -34.78 -13.37 7.11
C ARG A 177 -34.21 -12.12 7.79
N TYR A 178 -32.89 -11.97 7.83
CA TYR A 178 -32.22 -10.90 8.56
C TYR A 178 -32.00 -9.61 7.74
N LEU A 179 -32.38 -9.62 6.46
CA LEU A 179 -32.24 -8.47 5.55
C LEU A 179 -33.43 -7.49 5.62
N GLY A 180 -34.53 -7.89 6.25
CA GLY A 180 -35.73 -7.08 6.42
C GLY A 180 -36.01 -6.72 7.87
N GLU A 181 -37.19 -6.17 8.12
CA GLU A 181 -37.66 -5.92 9.49
C GLU A 181 -37.98 -7.23 10.23
N PRO A 182 -37.77 -7.26 11.56
CA PRO A 182 -38.09 -8.44 12.35
C PRO A 182 -39.60 -8.69 12.34
N ALA A 183 -40.01 -9.88 11.86
CA ALA A 183 -41.42 -10.29 11.85
C ALA A 183 -42.04 -10.39 13.25
N GLU A 184 -41.21 -10.60 14.28
CA GLU A 184 -41.60 -10.70 15.69
C GLU A 184 -40.75 -9.77 16.55
N LYS A 185 -41.30 -9.31 17.68
CA LYS A 185 -40.53 -8.51 18.64
C LYS A 185 -39.36 -9.32 19.17
N GLN A 186 -38.16 -8.78 19.02
CA GLN A 186 -36.93 -9.38 19.51
C GLN A 186 -36.79 -9.19 21.02
N SER A 187 -36.06 -10.08 21.69
CA SER A 187 -35.91 -10.06 23.15
C SER A 187 -34.78 -9.15 23.62
N TYR A 188 -33.73 -8.99 22.80
CA TYR A 188 -32.55 -8.21 23.13
C TYR A 188 -32.35 -7.08 22.14
N HIS A 189 -31.94 -5.93 22.67
CA HIS A 189 -31.72 -4.70 21.91
C HIS A 189 -30.40 -4.04 22.31
N SER A 190 -29.71 -3.45 21.35
CA SER A 190 -28.55 -2.60 21.59
C SER A 190 -28.56 -1.43 20.62
N VAL A 191 -27.84 -0.39 20.99
CA VAL A 191 -27.80 0.88 20.29
C VAL A 191 -26.34 1.27 20.13
N TYR A 192 -25.88 1.39 18.89
CA TYR A 192 -24.51 1.81 18.57
C TYR A 192 -24.52 3.22 17.97
N TYR A 193 -23.87 4.13 18.68
CA TYR A 193 -23.73 5.53 18.27
C TYR A 193 -22.50 5.69 17.39
N ILE A 194 -22.69 6.30 16.22
CA ILE A 194 -21.56 6.75 15.40
C ILE A 194 -21.07 8.07 15.99
N PRO A 195 -19.77 8.22 16.31
CA PRO A 195 -19.19 9.50 16.67
C PRO A 195 -19.47 10.55 15.56
N GLN A 196 -19.97 11.73 15.93
CA GLN A 196 -20.36 12.79 14.97
C GLN A 196 -19.17 13.55 14.37
N ASP A 197 -17.96 13.02 14.55
CA ASP A 197 -16.67 13.64 14.28
C ASP A 197 -16.42 13.92 12.79
N GLY A 198 -17.38 13.55 11.91
CA GLY A 198 -17.32 13.75 10.46
C GLY A 198 -16.26 12.91 9.75
N SER A 199 -15.57 12.02 10.48
CA SER A 199 -14.41 11.26 9.97
C SER A 199 -14.77 10.22 8.91
N VAL A 200 -16.01 9.72 8.89
CA VAL A 200 -16.48 8.71 7.93
C VAL A 200 -17.89 9.02 7.46
N SER A 201 -18.10 9.02 6.13
CA SER A 201 -19.44 9.12 5.55
C SER A 201 -20.27 7.85 5.85
N ILE A 202 -21.53 8.03 6.24
CA ILE A 202 -22.47 6.93 6.46
C ILE A 202 -22.61 6.05 5.21
N ALA A 203 -22.58 6.64 4.02
CA ALA A 203 -22.64 5.89 2.76
C ALA A 203 -21.45 4.91 2.61
N HIS A 204 -20.28 5.29 3.13
CA HIS A 204 -19.09 4.43 3.14
C HIS A 204 -19.23 3.29 4.16
N LEU A 205 -19.89 3.53 5.30
CA LEU A 205 -20.17 2.50 6.30
C LEU A 205 -21.22 1.48 5.84
N LEU A 206 -22.27 1.94 5.14
CA LEU A 206 -23.34 1.07 4.65
C LEU A 206 -22.89 0.25 3.42
N GLY A 207 -22.09 0.85 2.54
CA GLY A 207 -21.77 0.28 1.23
C GLY A 207 -22.94 0.37 0.24
N ASN A 208 -22.72 -0.11 -0.97
CA ASN A 208 -23.75 -0.10 -2.01
C ASN A 208 -24.90 -1.04 -1.60
N ASN A 209 -26.13 -0.52 -1.54
CA ASN A 209 -27.32 -1.28 -1.11
C ASN A 209 -27.15 -1.95 0.26
N GLU A 210 -26.44 -1.30 1.19
CA GLU A 210 -26.20 -1.82 2.55
C GLU A 210 -25.41 -3.15 2.57
N SER A 211 -24.61 -3.43 1.53
CA SER A 211 -23.90 -4.71 1.38
C SER A 211 -23.09 -5.12 2.62
N TYR A 212 -22.40 -4.17 3.24
CA TYR A 212 -21.58 -4.42 4.43
C TYR A 212 -22.43 -4.69 5.67
N LEU A 213 -23.53 -3.96 5.82
CA LEU A 213 -24.46 -4.16 6.93
C LEU A 213 -25.19 -5.51 6.80
N ASN A 214 -25.54 -5.89 5.57
CA ASN A 214 -26.17 -7.16 5.25
C ASN A 214 -25.29 -8.36 5.64
N GLU A 215 -23.99 -8.27 5.40
CA GLU A 215 -23.04 -9.30 5.82
C GLU A 215 -23.03 -9.47 7.34
N ILE A 216 -23.02 -8.37 8.11
CA ILE A 216 -23.08 -8.42 9.58
C ILE A 216 -24.45 -8.96 10.05
N ARG A 217 -25.56 -8.54 9.43
CA ARG A 217 -26.92 -9.01 9.76
C ARG A 217 -27.03 -10.54 9.63
N ILE A 218 -26.52 -11.07 8.52
CA ILE A 218 -26.54 -12.50 8.21
C ILE A 218 -25.64 -13.28 9.16
N ASP A 219 -24.37 -12.88 9.27
CA ASP A 219 -23.37 -13.63 10.04
C ASP A 219 -23.68 -13.66 11.53
N CYS A 220 -24.13 -12.53 12.08
CA CYS A 220 -24.47 -12.42 13.49
C CYS A 220 -25.94 -12.74 13.78
N LYS A 221 -26.74 -13.17 12.78
CA LYS A 221 -28.18 -13.45 12.94
C LYS A 221 -28.94 -12.34 13.66
N THR A 222 -28.66 -11.09 13.30
CA THR A 222 -29.12 -9.89 14.01
C THR A 222 -29.80 -8.93 13.04
N PHE A 223 -30.91 -8.32 13.47
CA PHE A 223 -31.55 -7.24 12.74
C PHE A 223 -30.85 -5.93 13.08
N ILE A 224 -30.36 -5.23 12.06
CA ILE A 224 -29.67 -3.95 12.21
C ILE A 224 -30.40 -2.91 11.39
N GLU A 225 -30.82 -1.82 12.00
CA GLU A 225 -31.48 -0.69 11.32
C GLU A 225 -30.67 0.58 11.56
N TYR A 226 -30.42 1.35 10.51
CA TYR A 226 -29.79 2.66 10.63
C TYR A 226 -30.87 3.73 10.66
N ASP A 227 -30.93 4.52 11.73
CA ASP A 227 -31.82 5.67 11.86
C ASP A 227 -31.07 6.96 11.46
N PRO A 228 -31.37 7.56 10.30
CA PRO A 228 -30.68 8.76 9.82
C PRO A 228 -30.97 10.01 10.66
N GLN A 229 -32.10 10.06 11.39
CA GLN A 229 -32.48 11.23 12.17
C GLN A 229 -31.69 11.33 13.47
N SER A 230 -31.47 10.18 14.11
CA SER A 230 -30.67 10.11 15.34
C SER A 230 -29.18 9.85 15.07
N GLY A 231 -28.84 9.33 13.88
CA GLY A 231 -27.46 8.96 13.52
C GLY A 231 -26.99 7.67 14.21
N VAL A 232 -27.92 6.75 14.47
CA VAL A 232 -27.70 5.61 15.36
C VAL A 232 -28.07 4.30 14.68
N PHE A 233 -27.29 3.25 14.95
CA PHE A 233 -27.65 1.89 14.58
C PHE A 233 -28.40 1.21 15.72
N ARG A 234 -29.60 0.70 15.43
CA ARG A 234 -30.40 -0.12 16.34
C ARG A 234 -30.19 -1.58 15.99
N LEU A 235 -29.75 -2.36 16.97
CA LEU A 235 -29.50 -3.78 16.83
C LEU A 235 -30.54 -4.54 17.65
N SER A 236 -31.08 -5.62 17.10
CA SER A 236 -32.01 -6.48 17.83
C SER A 236 -31.90 -7.95 17.40
N ALA A 237 -31.96 -8.86 18.37
CA ALA A 237 -31.93 -10.29 18.13
C ALA A 237 -32.64 -11.08 19.23
N GLY A 238 -32.88 -12.37 18.97
CA GLY A 238 -33.45 -13.31 19.95
C GLY A 238 -32.48 -13.71 21.06
N GLU A 239 -31.17 -13.55 20.85
CA GLU A 239 -30.13 -13.92 21.82
C GLU A 239 -29.18 -12.74 22.08
N GLU A 240 -28.74 -12.58 23.33
CA GLU A 240 -27.84 -11.50 23.75
C GLU A 240 -26.47 -11.57 23.06
N GLU A 241 -25.94 -12.79 22.88
CA GLU A 241 -24.61 -13.00 22.28
C GLU A 241 -24.55 -12.50 20.84
N ASN A 242 -25.62 -12.70 20.08
CA ASN A 242 -25.76 -12.23 18.69
C ASN A 242 -25.71 -10.69 18.62
N VAL A 243 -26.44 -10.01 19.52
CA VAL A 243 -26.42 -8.55 19.62
C VAL A 243 -25.03 -8.04 20.01
N ARG A 244 -24.37 -8.70 20.98
CA ARG A 244 -23.01 -8.33 21.42
C ARG A 244 -21.99 -8.49 20.29
N MET A 245 -22.05 -9.59 19.55
CA MET A 245 -21.18 -9.88 18.42
C MET A 245 -21.39 -8.88 17.28
N ALA A 246 -22.65 -8.61 16.90
CA ALA A 246 -22.99 -7.63 15.89
C ALA A 246 -22.55 -6.20 16.29
N SER A 247 -22.72 -5.82 17.56
CA SER A 247 -22.26 -4.52 18.07
C SER A 247 -20.74 -4.38 17.99
N SER A 248 -20.00 -5.43 18.35
CA SER A 248 -18.53 -5.45 18.21
C SER A 248 -18.09 -5.41 16.74
N ARG A 249 -18.76 -6.13 15.83
CA ARG A 249 -18.46 -6.06 14.40
C ARG A 249 -18.70 -4.68 13.82
N LEU A 250 -19.81 -4.05 14.18
CA LEU A 250 -20.14 -2.72 13.71
C LEU A 250 -19.13 -1.67 14.21
N ARG A 251 -18.70 -1.78 15.48
CA ARG A 251 -17.62 -0.96 16.03
C ARG A 251 -16.31 -1.15 15.27
N ASN A 252 -15.92 -2.39 15.03
CA ASN A 252 -14.68 -2.69 14.31
C ASN A 252 -14.74 -2.19 12.86
N TRP A 253 -15.87 -2.34 12.19
CA TRP A 253 -16.09 -1.82 10.85
C TRP A 253 -15.98 -0.30 10.81
N HIS A 254 -16.60 0.38 11.78
CA HIS A 254 -16.46 1.82 11.93
C HIS A 254 -14.99 2.24 12.14
N LEU A 255 -14.27 1.59 13.05
CA LEU A 255 -12.85 1.85 13.31
C LEU A 255 -11.98 1.57 12.07
N ARG A 256 -12.27 0.51 11.32
CA ARG A 256 -11.57 0.17 10.08
C ARG A 256 -11.75 1.27 9.03
N CYS A 257 -12.93 1.87 8.93
CA CYS A 257 -13.21 2.96 8.01
C CYS A 257 -12.65 4.31 8.46
N SER A 258 -12.56 4.56 9.78
CA SER A 258 -12.10 5.85 10.32
C SER A 258 -10.59 5.92 10.52
N ARG A 259 -9.94 4.82 10.89
CA ARG A 259 -8.50 4.80 11.17
C ARG A 259 -7.69 4.85 9.88
N VAL A 260 -6.83 5.86 9.77
CA VAL A 260 -5.72 5.89 8.82
C VAL A 260 -4.60 5.04 9.42
N PRO A 261 -3.86 4.25 8.62
CA PRO A 261 -2.67 3.56 9.11
C PRO A 261 -1.67 4.55 9.70
N GLU A 262 -1.27 4.30 10.94
CA GLU A 262 -0.31 5.11 11.66
C GLU A 262 1.00 4.33 11.73
N GLY A 263 2.06 4.95 11.24
CA GLY A 263 3.37 4.33 11.13
C GLY A 263 4.45 5.24 11.70
N GLY A 264 5.65 4.67 11.84
CA GLY A 264 6.79 5.39 12.38
C GLY A 264 8.07 5.03 11.66
N LYS A 265 8.93 6.03 11.51
CA LYS A 265 10.31 5.85 11.04
C LYS A 265 11.25 6.16 12.18
N ALA A 266 12.20 5.27 12.43
CA ALA A 266 13.27 5.51 13.39
C ALA A 266 14.63 5.15 12.79
N ARG A 267 15.63 5.96 13.12
CA ARG A 267 17.03 5.72 12.81
C ARG A 267 17.74 5.56 14.13
N LEU A 268 18.28 4.38 14.37
CA LEU A 268 18.80 3.97 15.66
C LEU A 268 20.26 3.59 15.52
N MET A 269 21.00 3.74 16.61
CA MET A 269 22.40 3.38 16.73
C MET A 269 22.49 2.17 17.65
N GLN A 270 23.07 1.07 17.17
CA GLN A 270 23.39 -0.06 18.02
C GLN A 270 24.44 0.37 19.05
N GLN A 271 24.27 -0.04 20.30
CA GLN A 271 25.27 0.23 21.33
C GLN A 271 26.62 -0.40 20.93
N PRO A 272 27.67 0.41 20.73
CA PRO A 272 29.01 -0.13 20.51
C PRO A 272 29.57 -0.69 21.82
N THR A 273 30.54 -1.60 21.71
CA THR A 273 31.34 -2.09 22.85
C THR A 273 32.44 -1.12 23.25
N GLY A 274 32.95 -0.32 22.31
CA GLY A 274 34.00 0.67 22.55
C GLY A 274 33.62 2.10 22.13
N ASN A 275 34.42 3.08 22.57
CA ASN A 275 34.24 4.46 22.12
C ASN A 275 34.76 4.63 20.69
N LEU A 276 33.84 4.83 19.75
CA LEU A 276 34.12 4.90 18.32
C LEU A 276 33.80 6.28 17.75
N MET A 277 34.47 6.63 16.66
CA MET A 277 34.11 7.78 15.85
C MET A 277 33.66 7.36 14.46
N LEU A 278 32.78 8.14 13.86
CA LEU A 278 32.26 7.94 12.52
C LEU A 278 32.69 9.10 11.63
N LYS A 279 32.96 8.82 10.36
CA LYS A 279 33.06 9.84 9.29
C LYS A 279 32.14 9.46 8.13
N TYR A 280 31.83 10.45 7.30
CA TYR A 280 31.11 10.19 6.06
C TYR A 280 32.08 9.64 5.02
N ARG A 281 31.70 8.56 4.35
CA ARG A 281 32.45 7.96 3.24
C ARG A 281 31.59 7.99 1.98
N LYS A 282 32.20 8.37 0.87
CA LYS A 282 31.58 8.28 -0.47
C LYS A 282 31.26 6.83 -0.80
N LEU A 283 30.13 6.59 -1.46
CA LEU A 283 29.80 5.24 -1.93
C LEU A 283 30.91 4.70 -2.84
N PRO A 284 31.41 3.48 -2.57
CA PRO A 284 32.32 2.78 -3.47
C PRO A 284 31.71 2.60 -4.86
N SER A 285 32.56 2.51 -5.89
CA SER A 285 32.12 2.42 -7.29
C SER A 285 31.29 1.16 -7.57
N ASP A 286 31.62 0.08 -6.87
CA ASP A 286 31.00 -1.22 -6.94
C ASP A 286 29.84 -1.41 -5.94
N PHE A 287 29.53 -0.42 -5.11
CA PHE A 287 28.41 -0.49 -4.17
C PHE A 287 27.07 -0.61 -4.90
N VAL A 288 26.15 -1.46 -4.45
CA VAL A 288 24.81 -1.60 -5.03
C VAL A 288 23.83 -0.71 -4.27
N LEU A 289 23.16 0.22 -4.97
CA LEU A 289 22.22 1.16 -4.36
C LEU A 289 20.97 0.48 -3.77
N CYS A 290 20.34 1.15 -2.79
CA CYS A 290 19.13 0.68 -2.11
C CYS A 290 17.99 0.37 -3.09
N GLU A 291 17.77 1.26 -4.04
CA GLU A 291 16.74 1.15 -5.08
C GLU A 291 17.39 0.93 -6.44
N TYR A 292 16.71 0.17 -7.30
CA TYR A 292 17.09 0.08 -8.70
C TYR A 292 16.50 1.29 -9.43
N VAL A 293 17.33 2.03 -10.14
CA VAL A 293 16.98 3.23 -10.90
C VAL A 293 17.69 3.20 -12.25
N SER A 294 17.29 4.07 -13.17
CA SER A 294 18.00 4.20 -14.45
C SER A 294 19.45 4.67 -14.24
N PRO A 295 20.39 4.35 -15.17
CA PRO A 295 21.80 4.71 -15.03
C PRO A 295 22.07 6.21 -14.81
N ASP A 296 21.25 7.07 -15.42
CA ASP A 296 21.39 8.53 -15.28
C ASP A 296 21.08 8.99 -13.86
N ILE A 297 20.00 8.45 -13.27
CA ILE A 297 19.62 8.73 -11.88
C ILE A 297 20.63 8.09 -10.92
N GLU A 298 21.09 6.88 -11.23
CA GLU A 298 22.08 6.17 -10.42
C GLU A 298 23.36 7.00 -10.22
N LYS A 299 23.86 7.63 -11.29
CA LYS A 299 25.04 8.51 -11.21
C LYS A 299 24.82 9.67 -10.24
N VAL A 300 23.67 10.32 -10.30
CA VAL A 300 23.30 11.42 -9.39
C VAL A 300 23.20 10.93 -7.95
N LEU A 301 22.57 9.77 -7.73
CA LEU A 301 22.43 9.20 -6.39
C LEU A 301 23.80 8.83 -5.80
N ARG A 302 24.71 8.23 -6.57
CA ARG A 302 26.08 7.91 -6.12
C ARG A 302 26.87 9.13 -5.68
N GLU A 303 26.62 10.30 -6.27
CA GLU A 303 27.27 11.54 -5.88
C GLU A 303 26.72 12.13 -4.59
N LYS A 304 25.42 11.96 -4.32
CA LYS A 304 24.71 12.53 -3.17
C LYS A 304 24.67 11.60 -1.94
N GLN A 305 24.74 10.29 -2.16
CA GLN A 305 24.61 9.31 -1.10
C GLN A 305 25.97 9.03 -0.43
N ARG A 306 25.91 8.65 0.85
CA ARG A 306 27.08 8.37 1.69
C ARG A 306 26.82 7.14 2.57
N ILE A 307 27.89 6.54 3.06
CA ILE A 307 27.83 5.57 4.17
C ILE A 307 28.64 6.13 5.34
N PHE A 308 28.36 5.65 6.56
CA PHE A 308 29.27 5.89 7.68
C PHE A 308 30.44 4.92 7.61
N GLU A 309 31.64 5.44 7.86
CA GLU A 309 32.85 4.66 8.06
C GLU A 309 33.32 4.85 9.48
N THR A 310 33.54 3.75 10.18
CA THR A 310 34.06 3.75 11.55
C THR A 310 35.56 4.01 11.53
N ILE A 311 35.98 4.98 12.32
CA ILE A 311 37.38 5.27 12.57
C ILE A 311 37.72 4.65 13.91
N SER A 312 38.55 3.60 13.88
CA SER A 312 39.24 3.14 15.07
C SER A 312 40.22 4.23 15.48
N THR A 313 39.84 5.07 16.44
CA THR A 313 40.79 5.95 17.09
C THR A 313 41.82 5.10 17.81
N GLY A 314 42.98 4.90 17.19
CA GLY A 314 44.21 4.79 17.95
C GLY A 314 44.28 6.07 18.80
N LEU A 315 43.99 5.93 20.09
CA LEU A 315 44.30 6.85 21.17
C LEU A 315 44.72 8.27 20.71
N TYR A 316 43.77 9.16 20.44
CA TYR A 316 44.03 10.58 20.62
C TYR A 316 44.06 10.83 22.13
N VAL A 317 45.13 10.37 22.79
CA VAL A 317 45.60 11.03 24.00
C VAL A 317 45.89 12.45 23.54
N LYS A 318 45.10 13.39 24.02
CA LYS A 318 45.47 14.80 24.00
C LYS A 318 46.88 14.83 24.60
N HIS A 319 47.91 15.00 23.78
CA HIS A 319 49.28 15.12 24.26
C HIS A 319 49.38 16.39 25.10
N ASP A 320 48.94 16.32 26.35
CA ASP A 320 49.62 17.03 27.40
C ASP A 320 50.98 16.34 27.51
N LEU A 321 52.01 17.03 27.00
CA LEU A 321 53.40 16.56 26.85
C LEU A 321 54.12 16.29 28.17
N ILE A 322 53.40 15.96 29.25
CA ILE A 322 53.98 15.77 30.59
C ILE A 322 53.19 14.67 31.31
N ASN A 323 53.52 13.41 31.02
CA ASN A 323 53.77 12.35 32.01
C ASN A 323 53.85 10.97 31.32
N PHE A 324 55.07 10.44 31.25
CA PHE A 324 55.32 9.03 30.98
C PHE A 324 55.08 8.23 32.25
N THR A 325 53.95 7.55 32.33
CA THR A 325 53.81 6.34 33.13
C THR A 325 53.02 5.31 32.33
N ASP A 326 53.63 4.13 32.17
CA ASP A 326 53.07 2.93 31.56
C ASP A 326 51.81 2.47 32.31
N VAL A 327 50.67 3.04 31.96
CA VAL A 327 49.37 2.49 32.30
C VAL A 327 48.86 1.80 31.04
N ASN A 328 48.64 0.49 31.14
CA ASN A 328 47.89 -0.31 30.18
C ASN A 328 46.72 0.51 29.61
N PRO A 329 46.40 0.44 28.30
CA PRO A 329 45.27 1.17 27.74
C PRO A 329 43.98 0.62 28.34
N THR A 330 43.61 1.16 29.50
CA THR A 330 42.36 0.92 30.18
C THR A 330 41.27 1.32 29.21
N GLN A 331 40.42 0.34 28.89
CA GLN A 331 39.21 0.50 28.11
C GLN A 331 38.56 1.85 28.45
N CYS A 332 38.56 2.80 27.51
CA CYS A 332 37.80 4.04 27.70
C CYS A 332 36.33 3.64 27.86
N GLU A 333 35.81 3.75 29.07
CA GLU A 333 34.42 3.43 29.35
C GLU A 333 33.50 4.23 28.43
N LEU A 334 32.48 3.56 27.89
CA LEU A 334 31.44 4.20 27.12
C LEU A 334 30.77 5.30 27.96
N PRO A 335 30.48 6.48 27.40
CA PRO A 335 29.65 7.47 28.08
C PRO A 335 28.31 6.85 28.54
N GLU A 336 27.77 7.26 29.69
CA GLU A 336 26.52 6.71 30.24
C GLU A 336 25.34 6.79 29.25
N ARG A 337 25.30 7.85 28.44
CA ARG A 337 24.30 8.00 27.38
C ARG A 337 24.44 6.94 26.29
N VAL A 338 25.66 6.52 25.97
CA VAL A 338 25.93 5.44 25.01
C VAL A 338 25.63 4.06 25.63
N LYS A 339 25.93 3.87 26.92
CA LYS A 339 25.63 2.64 27.68
C LYS A 339 24.14 2.30 27.79
N SER A 340 23.26 3.29 27.60
CA SER A 340 21.80 3.13 27.64
C SER A 340 21.16 3.13 26.26
N LEU A 341 21.93 3.04 25.17
CA LEU A 341 21.38 3.09 23.81
C LEU A 341 20.43 1.95 23.53
N ASP A 342 20.79 0.73 23.92
CA ASP A 342 19.97 -0.45 23.63
C ASP A 342 18.62 -0.41 24.33
N GLU A 343 18.59 -0.04 25.62
CA GLU A 343 17.34 0.13 26.38
C GLU A 343 16.46 1.25 25.80
N ARG A 344 17.07 2.33 25.29
CA ARG A 344 16.34 3.41 24.62
C ARG A 344 15.79 2.97 23.26
N ASN A 345 16.58 2.21 22.50
CA ASN A 345 16.17 1.64 21.22
C ASN A 345 14.99 0.68 21.40
N GLU A 346 15.01 -0.15 22.45
CA GLU A 346 13.93 -1.06 22.82
C GLU A 346 12.60 -0.31 22.96
N LYS A 347 12.55 0.75 23.78
CA LYS A 347 11.35 1.56 23.99
C LYS A 347 10.84 2.23 22.72
N VAL A 348 11.75 2.71 21.86
CA VAL A 348 11.38 3.35 20.59
C VAL A 348 10.79 2.33 19.62
N ILE A 349 11.41 1.15 19.50
CA ILE A 349 10.92 0.07 18.64
C ILE A 349 9.55 -0.41 19.11
N GLU A 350 9.38 -0.63 20.42
CA GLU A 350 8.12 -1.05 21.02
C GLU A 350 6.98 -0.07 20.71
N SER A 351 7.19 1.23 20.98
CA SER A 351 6.18 2.26 20.75
C SER A 351 5.77 2.36 19.27
N ILE A 352 6.73 2.26 18.34
CA ILE A 352 6.44 2.38 16.90
C ILE A 352 5.73 1.12 16.39
N LEU A 353 6.15 -0.08 16.82
CA LEU A 353 5.50 -1.33 16.42
C LEU A 353 4.09 -1.46 17.00
N ASP A 354 3.88 -1.04 18.25
CA ASP A 354 2.58 -1.08 18.91
C ASP A 354 1.54 -0.24 18.13
N SER A 355 1.90 1.01 17.80
CA SER A 355 1.07 1.89 16.95
C SER A 355 0.88 1.33 15.53
N GLY A 356 1.96 0.82 14.91
CA GLY A 356 1.93 0.25 13.57
C GLY A 356 1.01 -0.97 13.45
N LEU A 357 1.13 -1.92 14.36
CA LEU A 357 0.34 -3.15 14.36
C LEU A 357 -1.13 -2.87 14.72
N GLU A 358 -1.40 -2.00 15.70
CA GLU A 358 -2.78 -1.69 16.11
C GLU A 358 -3.54 -0.93 15.02
N SER A 359 -2.86 -0.06 14.28
CA SER A 359 -3.49 0.68 13.17
C SER A 359 -3.83 -0.22 11.98
N LEU A 360 -3.08 -1.33 11.78
CA LEU A 360 -3.33 -2.32 10.74
C LEU A 360 -4.27 -3.46 11.17
N ARG A 361 -4.49 -3.64 12.48
CA ARG A 361 -5.17 -4.82 13.03
C ARG A 361 -6.51 -5.16 12.39
N LEU A 362 -7.33 -4.15 12.09
CA LEU A 362 -8.66 -4.33 11.51
C LEU A 362 -8.67 -4.26 9.97
N LYS A 363 -7.51 -4.04 9.33
CA LYS A 363 -7.41 -3.95 7.87
C LYS A 363 -7.30 -5.36 7.28
N ASP A 364 -7.98 -5.59 6.17
CA ASP A 364 -7.93 -6.83 5.39
C ASP A 364 -6.79 -6.83 4.36
N TRP A 365 -5.62 -6.36 4.79
CA TRP A 365 -4.48 -6.14 3.92
C TRP A 365 -3.47 -7.29 4.04
N ASP A 366 -2.62 -7.43 3.02
CA ASP A 366 -1.44 -8.30 3.10
C ASP A 366 -0.39 -7.57 3.95
N ILE A 367 -0.20 -8.04 5.18
CA ILE A 367 0.72 -7.44 6.15
C ILE A 367 1.95 -8.35 6.28
N ARG A 368 3.15 -7.77 6.20
CA ARG A 368 4.41 -8.51 6.30
C ARG A 368 5.37 -7.81 7.25
N MET A 369 5.93 -8.56 8.18
CA MET A 369 6.98 -8.09 9.08
C MET A 369 8.28 -8.86 8.86
N LYS A 370 9.40 -8.16 8.73
CA LYS A 370 10.71 -8.80 8.52
C LYS A 370 11.86 -7.90 8.97
N ILE A 371 12.96 -8.55 9.33
CA ILE A 371 14.26 -7.96 9.56
C ILE A 371 15.09 -8.17 8.30
N ARG A 372 15.82 -7.15 7.85
CA ARG A 372 16.73 -7.27 6.70
C ARG A 372 18.12 -6.80 7.09
N TYR A 373 19.11 -7.40 6.46
CA TYR A 373 20.51 -7.05 6.68
C TYR A 373 21.09 -6.35 5.45
N GLY A 374 22.06 -5.48 5.69
CA GLY A 374 22.71 -4.72 4.64
C GLY A 374 23.52 -3.56 5.18
N THR A 375 23.79 -2.56 4.35
CA THR A 375 24.53 -1.36 4.74
C THR A 375 23.58 -0.16 4.78
N ILE A 376 23.58 0.61 5.87
CA ILE A 376 22.77 1.83 5.93
C ILE A 376 23.42 2.91 5.07
N CYS A 377 22.66 3.39 4.09
CA CYS A 377 23.01 4.47 3.20
C CYS A 377 22.30 5.76 3.61
N LEU A 378 23.06 6.84 3.69
CA LEU A 378 22.59 8.20 3.96
C LEU A 378 22.15 8.84 2.65
N ILE A 379 20.93 9.38 2.62
CA ILE A 379 20.29 9.92 1.41
C ILE A 379 20.36 11.45 1.43
N ASP A 380 20.84 12.05 0.34
CA ASP A 380 20.96 13.51 0.16
C ASP A 380 21.83 14.22 1.21
N PHE A 381 22.98 13.64 1.56
CA PHE A 381 23.91 14.24 2.52
C PHE A 381 25.01 15.08 1.85
N PRO A 382 25.26 16.32 2.30
CA PRO A 382 26.26 17.21 1.71
C PRO A 382 27.69 16.67 1.86
N LYS A 383 28.61 17.15 1.02
CA LYS A 383 30.05 16.84 1.03
C LYS A 383 30.73 17.34 2.32
N LYS A 384 30.53 16.64 3.44
CA LYS A 384 31.22 16.85 4.72
C LYS A 384 32.12 15.66 5.04
N ASP A 385 32.79 15.14 4.01
CA ASP A 385 33.51 13.86 4.02
C ASP A 385 34.63 13.79 5.08
N ASN A 386 35.11 14.93 5.59
CA ASN A 386 36.23 15.00 6.55
C ASN A 386 35.84 15.28 8.00
N ARG A 387 34.54 15.28 8.36
CA ARG A 387 34.11 15.59 9.74
C ARG A 387 33.96 14.31 10.57
N ASN A 388 34.77 14.20 11.63
CA ASN A 388 34.60 13.18 12.65
C ASN A 388 33.35 13.46 13.50
N LEU A 389 32.58 12.41 13.77
CA LEU A 389 31.32 12.44 14.51
C LEU A 389 31.41 11.42 15.64
N THR A 390 31.07 11.84 16.85
CA THR A 390 30.91 10.92 17.99
C THR A 390 29.59 10.16 17.85
N ILE A 391 29.53 8.95 18.43
CA ILE A 391 28.32 8.14 18.48
C ILE A 391 27.14 8.93 19.07
N GLU A 392 27.35 9.62 20.19
CA GLU A 392 26.32 10.45 20.84
C GLU A 392 25.77 11.54 19.92
N LYS A 393 26.64 12.20 19.15
CA LYS A 393 26.21 13.23 18.21
C LYS A 393 25.33 12.64 17.11
N VAL A 394 25.69 11.46 16.61
CA VAL A 394 24.89 10.79 15.58
C VAL A 394 23.56 10.31 16.17
N SER A 395 23.58 9.56 17.26
CA SER A 395 22.38 8.95 17.86
C SER A 395 21.41 9.98 18.44
N ASP A 396 21.90 11.00 19.16
CA ASP A 396 21.04 11.90 19.92
C ASP A 396 20.73 13.21 19.18
N LYS A 397 21.59 13.65 18.24
CA LYS A 397 21.40 14.91 17.52
C LYS A 397 21.07 14.75 16.04
N MET A 398 21.62 13.74 15.35
CA MET A 398 21.38 13.59 13.90
C MET A 398 20.18 12.70 13.61
N PHE A 399 20.16 11.48 14.15
CA PHE A 399 19.11 10.50 13.87
C PHE A 399 17.71 10.93 14.33
N LYS A 400 17.63 11.85 15.30
CA LYS A 400 16.36 12.42 15.77
C LYS A 400 15.82 13.56 14.89
N LYS A 401 16.59 14.03 13.89
CA LYS A 401 16.13 15.11 13.01
C LYS A 401 15.14 14.56 11.98
N PRO A 402 13.99 15.22 11.76
CA PRO A 402 13.02 14.81 10.74
C PRO A 402 13.61 14.79 9.32
N GLU A 403 14.58 15.68 9.05
CA GLU A 403 15.27 15.80 7.76
C GLU A 403 16.32 14.70 7.54
N PHE A 404 16.72 13.97 8.59
CA PHE A 404 17.71 12.91 8.45
C PHE A 404 17.10 11.74 7.70
N ASN A 405 17.54 11.53 6.46
CA ASN A 405 17.04 10.46 5.61
C ASN A 405 18.12 9.39 5.38
N SER A 406 17.76 8.13 5.63
CA SER A 406 18.61 6.99 5.32
C SER A 406 17.78 5.78 4.96
N ALA A 407 18.38 4.85 4.24
CA ALA A 407 17.77 3.58 3.87
C ALA A 407 18.80 2.45 3.93
N LEU A 408 18.35 1.24 4.24
CA LEU A 408 19.18 0.04 4.16
C LEU A 408 19.37 -0.35 2.69
N ALA A 409 20.61 -0.45 2.24
CA ALA A 409 21.00 -1.13 1.01
C ALA A 409 21.11 -2.63 1.31
N PRO A 410 20.15 -3.47 0.87
CA PRO A 410 20.02 -4.85 1.35
C PRO A 410 20.96 -5.84 0.64
N CYS A 411 21.81 -5.37 -0.28
CA CYS A 411 22.78 -6.21 -0.95
C CYS A 411 23.82 -6.67 0.06
N ILE A 412 24.01 -7.99 0.15
CA ILE A 412 25.01 -8.64 1.01
C ILE A 412 26.12 -9.25 0.16
N SER A 413 25.80 -9.73 -1.04
CA SER A 413 26.78 -10.23 -2.01
C SER A 413 26.29 -10.06 -3.46
N LYS A 414 27.22 -10.10 -4.43
CA LYS A 414 26.92 -10.20 -5.87
C LYS A 414 27.07 -11.63 -6.42
N THR A 415 27.88 -12.47 -5.75
CA THR A 415 28.20 -13.83 -6.17
C THR A 415 27.76 -14.84 -5.11
N ARG A 416 27.54 -16.09 -5.55
CA ARG A 416 27.19 -17.19 -4.66
C ARG A 416 28.36 -17.59 -3.77
N GLU A 417 29.58 -17.59 -4.32
CA GLU A 417 30.78 -18.08 -3.62
C GLU A 417 31.02 -17.34 -2.29
N ASN A 418 30.77 -16.04 -2.27
CA ASN A 418 30.88 -15.22 -1.05
C ASN A 418 29.86 -15.59 0.04
N LEU A 419 28.87 -16.45 -0.24
CA LEU A 419 27.88 -16.92 0.72
C LEU A 419 28.08 -18.39 1.09
N ASP A 420 29.08 -19.08 0.54
CA ASP A 420 29.26 -20.52 0.76
C ASP A 420 29.44 -20.82 2.26
N SER A 421 30.25 -20.05 2.98
CA SER A 421 30.41 -20.19 4.44
C SER A 421 29.12 -19.94 5.21
N LEU A 422 28.28 -18.98 4.77
CA LEU A 422 26.96 -18.77 5.37
C LEU A 422 26.01 -19.95 5.12
N PHE A 423 26.03 -20.53 3.92
CA PHE A 423 25.27 -21.74 3.60
C PHE A 423 25.71 -22.92 4.46
N GLU A 424 27.02 -23.13 4.61
CA GLU A 424 27.59 -24.16 5.49
C GLU A 424 27.18 -23.95 6.95
N TYR A 425 27.31 -22.72 7.45
CA TYR A 425 26.90 -22.38 8.82
C TYR A 425 25.43 -22.70 9.06
N LEU A 426 24.53 -22.25 8.17
CA LEU A 426 23.09 -22.46 8.30
C LEU A 426 22.70 -23.93 8.10
N GLY A 427 23.41 -24.68 7.25
CA GLY A 427 23.23 -26.12 7.11
C GLY A 427 23.64 -26.90 8.35
N ALA A 428 24.61 -26.40 9.12
CA ALA A 428 25.08 -27.03 10.36
C ALA A 428 24.27 -26.62 11.60
N HIS A 429 23.78 -25.38 11.66
CA HIS A 429 23.15 -24.80 12.85
C HIS A 429 21.65 -24.51 12.70
N GLY A 430 21.09 -24.76 11.52
CA GLY A 430 19.66 -24.59 11.23
C GLY A 430 19.09 -25.83 10.54
N GLN A 431 17.78 -25.82 10.35
CA GLN A 431 17.07 -26.82 9.58
C GLN A 431 16.70 -26.27 8.21
N GLU A 432 17.22 -26.89 7.16
CA GLU A 432 16.90 -26.52 5.78
C GLU A 432 15.47 -26.94 5.42
N PHE A 433 14.74 -26.06 4.72
CA PHE A 433 13.42 -26.35 4.21
C PHE A 433 13.48 -27.28 2.98
N SER A 434 12.54 -28.22 2.89
CA SER A 434 12.53 -29.23 1.83
C SER A 434 12.23 -28.69 0.43
N ASP A 435 11.61 -27.50 0.33
CA ASP A 435 11.29 -26.84 -0.93
C ASP A 435 12.42 -25.91 -1.43
N ASN A 436 13.61 -25.99 -0.83
CA ASN A 436 14.77 -25.22 -1.27
C ASN A 436 15.45 -25.82 -2.52
N PRO A 437 15.98 -24.97 -3.43
CA PRO A 437 15.67 -23.56 -3.56
C PRO A 437 14.27 -23.34 -4.15
N ARG A 438 13.55 -22.35 -3.63
CA ARG A 438 12.27 -21.92 -4.20
C ARG A 438 12.44 -20.73 -5.13
N THR A 439 11.94 -20.85 -6.35
CA THR A 439 11.91 -19.74 -7.31
C THR A 439 10.52 -19.09 -7.36
N SER A 440 10.48 -17.76 -7.29
CA SER A 440 9.30 -16.95 -7.58
C SER A 440 9.66 -15.75 -8.43
N PHE A 441 8.66 -15.16 -9.08
CA PHE A 441 8.83 -13.96 -9.89
C PHE A 441 7.99 -12.84 -9.30
N VAL A 442 8.59 -11.66 -9.18
CA VAL A 442 7.91 -10.43 -8.80
C VAL A 442 7.89 -9.51 -9.99
N ILE A 443 6.70 -9.12 -10.43
CA ILE A 443 6.46 -8.30 -11.61
C ILE A 443 5.84 -6.99 -11.13
N ILE A 444 6.55 -5.89 -11.37
CA ILE A 444 6.03 -4.55 -11.13
C ILE A 444 5.48 -4.04 -12.46
N ALA A 445 4.21 -3.65 -12.45
CA ALA A 445 3.50 -3.25 -13.66
C ALA A 445 2.47 -2.17 -13.37
N ASP A 446 2.26 -1.32 -14.36
CA ASP A 446 1.16 -0.37 -14.37
C ASP A 446 -0.06 -0.98 -15.06
N GLN A 447 -1.23 -0.86 -14.43
CA GLN A 447 -2.49 -1.36 -14.97
C GLN A 447 -3.66 -0.42 -14.69
N HIS A 448 -4.67 -0.39 -15.55
CA HIS A 448 -5.89 0.36 -15.26
C HIS A 448 -6.80 -0.43 -14.30
N PRO A 449 -7.40 0.21 -13.28
CA PRO A 449 -8.27 -0.46 -12.30
C PRO A 449 -9.60 -0.98 -12.87
N VAL A 450 -10.04 -0.45 -14.02
CA VAL A 450 -11.34 -0.82 -14.63
C VAL A 450 -11.11 -1.74 -15.83
N ALA A 451 -11.45 -3.00 -15.63
CA ALA A 451 -11.24 -4.11 -16.54
C ALA A 451 -12.32 -4.27 -17.64
N ALA A 452 -12.99 -3.20 -18.08
CA ALA A 452 -13.94 -3.34 -19.19
C ALA A 452 -13.18 -3.39 -20.52
N PRO A 453 -13.18 -4.51 -21.27
CA PRO A 453 -12.50 -4.55 -22.57
C PRO A 453 -13.15 -3.55 -23.54
N PRO A 454 -12.38 -2.93 -24.46
CA PRO A 454 -12.95 -2.08 -25.49
C PRO A 454 -13.91 -2.92 -26.35
N LYS A 455 -15.16 -2.44 -26.50
CA LYS A 455 -16.20 -3.15 -27.26
C LYS A 455 -15.89 -3.31 -28.77
N GLU A 456 -14.87 -2.62 -29.31
CA GLU A 456 -14.50 -2.68 -30.73
C GLU A 456 -13.06 -2.17 -30.93
N SER A 457 -12.26 -2.85 -31.74
CA SER A 457 -10.86 -2.53 -32.08
C SER A 457 -10.65 -1.23 -32.87
N ARG A 458 -11.67 -0.38 -33.03
CA ARG A 458 -11.65 0.82 -33.89
C ARG A 458 -12.10 2.12 -33.21
N LYS A 459 -12.36 2.15 -31.91
CA LYS A 459 -12.74 3.40 -31.19
C LYS A 459 -11.59 3.90 -30.32
N ARG A 460 -11.27 5.19 -30.48
CA ARG A 460 -10.28 5.95 -29.71
C ARG A 460 -10.47 5.73 -28.21
N GLU A 461 -9.33 5.62 -27.53
CA GLU A 461 -9.14 5.47 -26.09
C GLU A 461 -10.21 6.22 -25.29
N MET A 462 -11.10 5.46 -24.63
CA MET A 462 -11.90 6.01 -23.52
C MET A 462 -10.93 6.45 -22.42
N ASN A 463 -11.27 7.48 -21.66
CA ASN A 463 -10.48 7.94 -20.52
C ASN A 463 -10.50 6.83 -19.44
N ARG A 464 -9.49 5.95 -19.41
CA ARG A 464 -9.42 4.70 -18.61
C ARG A 464 -9.09 4.93 -17.12
N GLY A 465 -9.14 6.18 -16.66
CA GLY A 465 -8.69 6.57 -15.33
C GLY A 465 -7.16 6.49 -15.20
N GLU A 466 -6.66 6.76 -14.00
CA GLU A 466 -5.23 6.68 -13.67
C GLU A 466 -4.76 5.22 -13.64
N MET A 467 -3.54 4.97 -14.13
CA MET A 467 -2.91 3.65 -13.99
C MET A 467 -2.46 3.43 -12.54
N TRP A 468 -2.72 2.25 -12.02
CA TRP A 468 -2.25 1.80 -10.73
C TRP A 468 -0.97 1.02 -10.88
N ARG A 469 0.02 1.38 -10.07
CA ARG A 469 1.22 0.58 -9.92
C ARG A 469 0.91 -0.65 -9.09
N THR A 470 1.18 -1.82 -9.65
CA THR A 470 0.87 -3.10 -9.03
C THR A 470 2.08 -4.00 -8.97
N ARG A 471 2.06 -4.90 -7.99
CA ARG A 471 3.08 -5.90 -7.76
C ARG A 471 2.44 -7.27 -7.78
N MET A 472 2.76 -8.05 -8.79
CA MET A 472 2.37 -9.46 -8.89
C MET A 472 3.50 -10.34 -8.37
N GLU A 473 3.20 -11.27 -7.47
CA GLU A 473 4.09 -12.34 -7.07
C GLU A 473 3.52 -13.66 -7.62
N VAL A 474 4.33 -14.41 -8.37
CA VAL A 474 3.91 -15.67 -9.00
C VAL A 474 4.96 -16.76 -8.79
N ALA A 475 4.50 -17.94 -8.40
CA ALA A 475 5.28 -19.17 -8.37
C ALA A 475 4.85 -20.10 -9.51
N PHE A 476 5.72 -21.04 -9.86
CA PHE A 476 5.48 -22.02 -10.91
C PHE A 476 5.57 -23.44 -10.35
N THR A 477 4.85 -24.35 -10.97
CA THR A 477 4.94 -25.78 -10.70
C THR A 477 6.20 -26.37 -11.38
N ASP A 478 6.58 -27.59 -11.01
CA ASP A 478 7.72 -28.30 -11.62
C ASP A 478 7.56 -28.50 -13.14
N LYS A 479 6.33 -28.43 -13.65
CA LYS A 479 6.03 -28.50 -15.10
C LYS A 479 6.21 -27.16 -15.82
N GLY A 480 6.58 -26.09 -15.11
CA GLY A 480 6.68 -24.73 -15.66
C GLY A 480 5.33 -24.03 -15.85
N GLU A 481 4.24 -24.62 -15.35
CA GLU A 481 2.90 -24.03 -15.37
C GLU A 481 2.70 -23.08 -14.18
N ARG A 482 1.87 -22.05 -14.37
CA ARG A 482 1.51 -21.08 -13.33
C ARG A 482 0.98 -21.79 -12.08
N GLY A 483 1.65 -21.60 -10.95
CA GLY A 483 1.23 -22.04 -9.64
C GLY A 483 0.44 -20.96 -8.89
N LEU A 484 0.72 -20.85 -7.59
CA LEU A 484 0.14 -19.80 -6.74
C LEU A 484 0.64 -18.42 -7.18
N TRP A 485 -0.28 -17.47 -7.26
CA TRP A 485 0.04 -16.08 -7.55
C TRP A 485 -0.90 -15.13 -6.82
N SER A 486 -0.45 -13.90 -6.62
CA SER A 486 -1.25 -12.82 -6.09
C SER A 486 -0.80 -11.50 -6.70
N THR A 487 -1.75 -10.56 -6.82
CA THR A 487 -1.45 -9.19 -7.23
C THR A 487 -1.89 -8.25 -6.12
N VAL A 488 -1.00 -7.33 -5.77
CA VAL A 488 -1.26 -6.31 -4.76
C VAL A 488 -1.00 -4.91 -5.33
N THR A 489 -1.61 -3.91 -4.72
CA THR A 489 -1.41 -2.47 -4.95
C THR A 489 -1.07 -1.79 -3.62
N GLU A 490 -0.70 -0.50 -3.66
CA GLU A 490 -0.38 0.31 -2.47
C GLU A 490 0.66 -0.32 -1.53
N CYS A 491 1.69 -0.98 -2.09
CA CYS A 491 2.76 -1.60 -1.30
C CYS A 491 3.56 -0.53 -0.55
N THR A 492 3.38 -0.45 0.78
CA THR A 492 3.94 0.64 1.60
C THR A 492 4.63 0.10 2.85
N ASP A 493 5.77 0.71 3.20
CA ASP A 493 6.45 0.50 4.49
C ASP A 493 5.79 1.40 5.53
N LEU A 494 4.98 0.83 6.43
CA LEU A 494 4.33 1.57 7.50
C LEU A 494 5.31 1.85 8.64
N VAL A 495 6.05 0.82 9.06
CA VAL A 495 7.14 0.94 10.02
C VAL A 495 8.46 0.70 9.31
N ASP A 496 9.41 1.61 9.51
CA ASP A 496 10.75 1.54 8.95
C ASP A 496 11.77 1.96 10.01
N ILE A 497 12.30 0.97 10.72
CA ILE A 497 13.26 1.16 11.81
C ILE A 497 14.60 0.59 11.38
N SER A 498 15.62 1.44 11.21
CA SER A 498 16.97 0.99 10.88
C SER A 498 17.88 1.10 12.11
N CYS A 499 18.67 0.07 12.39
CA CYS A 499 19.68 0.06 13.44
C CYS A 499 21.08 -0.04 12.82
N PHE A 500 21.88 1.01 12.99
CA PHE A 500 23.25 1.07 12.49
C PHE A 500 24.21 0.36 13.45
N ASP A 501 24.91 -0.66 12.96
CA ASP A 501 26.04 -1.27 13.66
C ASP A 501 27.32 -0.51 13.28
N SER A 502 27.96 0.11 14.28
CA SER A 502 29.20 0.87 14.08
C SER A 502 30.46 -0.01 14.15
N GLU A 503 30.36 -1.25 14.59
CA GLU A 503 31.50 -2.17 14.74
C GLU A 503 31.60 -3.16 13.59
N ARG A 504 30.47 -3.48 12.96
CA ARG A 504 30.36 -4.49 11.91
C ARG A 504 29.93 -3.87 10.59
N PRO A 505 30.26 -4.52 9.45
CA PRO A 505 29.88 -4.01 8.14
C PRO A 505 28.37 -4.08 7.85
N TYR A 506 27.66 -4.99 8.51
CA TYR A 506 26.23 -5.19 8.28
C TYR A 506 25.40 -4.61 9.43
N SER A 507 24.56 -3.66 9.05
CA SER A 507 23.46 -3.13 9.85
C SER A 507 22.17 -3.87 9.51
N TRP A 508 21.10 -3.58 10.23
CA TRP A 508 19.79 -4.19 9.97
C TRP A 508 18.65 -3.17 10.01
N ASP A 509 17.55 -3.50 9.37
CA ASP A 509 16.28 -2.79 9.52
C ASP A 509 15.14 -3.76 9.84
N LEU A 510 14.14 -3.25 10.55
CA LEU A 510 12.86 -3.91 10.81
C LEU A 510 11.78 -3.15 10.04
N LYS A 511 11.02 -3.89 9.22
CA LYS A 511 9.93 -3.33 8.41
C LYS A 511 8.61 -4.02 8.70
N LEU A 512 7.57 -3.21 8.91
CA LEU A 512 6.17 -3.61 8.84
C LEU A 512 5.59 -3.03 7.55
N GLN A 513 5.32 -3.90 6.59
CA GLN A 513 4.81 -3.54 5.27
C GLN A 513 3.34 -3.93 5.17
N TYR A 514 2.54 -3.15 4.46
CA TYR A 514 1.20 -3.57 4.06
C TYR A 514 1.01 -3.37 2.55
N ALA A 515 0.09 -4.14 1.98
CA ALA A 515 -0.37 -3.97 0.62
C ALA A 515 -1.85 -4.37 0.50
N ARG A 516 -2.56 -3.74 -0.44
CA ARG A 516 -3.94 -4.11 -0.75
C ARG A 516 -3.96 -5.19 -1.80
N ARG A 517 -4.64 -6.30 -1.53
CA ARG A 517 -4.79 -7.38 -2.50
C ARG A 517 -5.84 -7.03 -3.54
N LEU A 518 -5.52 -7.27 -4.81
CA LEU A 518 -6.50 -7.23 -5.89
C LEU A 518 -7.18 -8.60 -6.02
N PRO A 519 -8.48 -8.64 -6.40
CA PRO A 519 -9.20 -9.89 -6.61
C PRO A 519 -8.51 -10.75 -7.67
N SER A 520 -8.30 -12.03 -7.38
CA SER A 520 -7.67 -12.99 -8.30
C SER A 520 -8.68 -13.89 -9.03
N ASP A 521 -9.95 -13.51 -9.02
CA ASP A 521 -11.08 -14.23 -9.62
C ASP A 521 -11.84 -13.39 -10.66
N ASP A 522 -11.46 -12.11 -10.84
CA ASP A 522 -11.99 -11.29 -11.93
C ASP A 522 -11.29 -11.64 -13.25
N MET A 523 -11.89 -12.56 -14.00
CA MET A 523 -11.43 -12.98 -15.33
C MET A 523 -11.24 -11.84 -16.34
N ASN A 524 -11.86 -10.67 -16.10
CA ASN A 524 -11.69 -9.53 -16.98
C ASN A 524 -10.45 -8.70 -16.62
N ALA A 525 -9.94 -8.81 -15.39
CA ALA A 525 -8.87 -7.98 -14.89
C ALA A 525 -7.58 -8.15 -15.71
N PRO A 526 -6.86 -7.06 -16.03
CA PRO A 526 -5.62 -7.14 -16.82
C PRO A 526 -4.57 -8.05 -16.18
N HIS A 527 -4.44 -8.02 -14.85
CA HIS A 527 -3.51 -8.87 -14.12
C HIS A 527 -3.90 -10.37 -14.14
N GLU A 528 -5.19 -10.71 -14.16
CA GLU A 528 -5.63 -12.11 -14.32
C GLU A 528 -5.27 -12.62 -15.72
N LYS A 529 -5.61 -11.85 -16.75
CA LYS A 529 -5.28 -12.18 -18.15
C LYS A 529 -3.77 -12.30 -18.36
N PHE A 530 -3.00 -11.41 -17.73
CA PHE A 530 -1.55 -11.46 -17.78
C PHE A 530 -1.01 -12.70 -17.10
N SER A 531 -1.44 -13.00 -15.88
CA SER A 531 -0.95 -14.16 -15.14
C SER A 531 -1.21 -15.48 -15.89
N HIS A 532 -2.37 -15.61 -16.56
CA HIS A 532 -2.69 -16.78 -17.39
C HIS A 532 -1.74 -17.05 -18.55
N ASN A 533 -1.06 -16.01 -19.06
CA ASN A 533 -0.13 -16.13 -20.17
C ASN A 533 1.34 -16.32 -19.73
N LEU A 534 1.59 -16.34 -18.42
CA LEU A 534 2.93 -16.56 -17.88
C LEU A 534 3.30 -18.04 -17.95
N ARG A 535 4.52 -18.32 -18.43
CA ARG A 535 5.10 -19.65 -18.49
C ARG A 535 6.60 -19.59 -18.30
N LEU A 536 7.19 -20.67 -17.83
CA LEU A 536 8.63 -20.83 -17.81
C LEU A 536 9.13 -21.51 -19.08
N ASN A 537 10.30 -21.09 -19.52
CA ASN A 537 11.07 -21.84 -20.51
C ASN A 537 11.83 -23.00 -19.83
N PRO A 538 12.45 -23.92 -20.59
CA PRO A 538 13.20 -25.05 -20.02
C PRO A 538 14.38 -24.64 -19.11
N ASN A 539 14.88 -23.42 -19.25
CA ASN A 539 15.97 -22.86 -18.43
C ASN A 539 15.44 -22.19 -17.14
N GLY A 540 14.14 -22.31 -16.84
CA GLY A 540 13.53 -21.70 -15.65
C GLY A 540 13.44 -20.17 -15.72
N ARG A 541 13.48 -19.59 -16.92
CA ARG A 541 13.29 -18.15 -17.16
C ARG A 541 11.87 -17.86 -17.62
N LEU A 542 11.38 -16.67 -17.29
CA LEU A 542 10.01 -16.27 -17.59
C LEU A 542 9.85 -15.92 -19.08
N ILE A 543 8.78 -16.43 -19.68
CA ILE A 543 8.28 -15.98 -20.98
C ILE A 543 7.05 -15.13 -20.73
N LEU A 544 7.08 -13.88 -21.22
CA LEU A 544 6.01 -12.91 -21.03
C LEU A 544 5.30 -12.62 -22.34
N VAL A 545 3.98 -12.67 -22.32
CA VAL A 545 3.14 -12.26 -23.45
C VAL A 545 2.57 -10.88 -23.16
N SER A 546 2.49 -10.03 -24.19
CA SER A 546 1.86 -8.72 -24.06
C SER A 546 0.37 -8.87 -23.76
N VAL A 547 -0.11 -8.17 -22.74
CA VAL A 547 -1.53 -8.07 -22.41
C VAL A 547 -1.94 -6.61 -22.43
N LEU A 548 -3.03 -6.32 -23.14
CA LEU A 548 -3.60 -4.98 -23.18
C LEU A 548 -3.98 -4.55 -21.75
N ASP A 549 -3.68 -3.30 -21.38
CA ASP A 549 -3.95 -2.72 -20.06
C ASP A 549 -3.11 -3.27 -18.89
N TYR A 550 -2.05 -4.04 -19.19
CA TYR A 550 -1.06 -4.45 -18.20
C TYR A 550 0.35 -4.24 -18.76
N ASN A 551 1.08 -3.26 -18.21
CA ASN A 551 2.38 -2.83 -18.70
C ASN A 551 3.48 -3.17 -17.67
N PRO A 552 4.19 -4.31 -17.82
CA PRO A 552 5.32 -4.64 -16.95
C PRO A 552 6.46 -3.62 -17.11
N GLU A 553 6.91 -3.05 -16.00
CA GLU A 553 8.08 -2.18 -15.93
C GLU A 553 9.34 -2.99 -15.60
N THR A 554 9.25 -3.83 -14.57
CA THR A 554 10.38 -4.63 -14.10
C THR A 554 9.91 -6.04 -13.73
N VAL A 555 10.77 -7.01 -14.01
CA VAL A 555 10.61 -8.39 -13.56
C VAL A 555 11.80 -8.74 -12.70
N THR A 556 11.54 -9.26 -11.51
CA THR A 556 12.58 -9.76 -10.61
C THR A 556 12.36 -11.25 -10.37
N GLN A 557 13.30 -12.08 -10.81
CA GLN A 557 13.35 -13.49 -10.42
C GLN A 557 14.01 -13.58 -9.04
N LYS A 558 13.33 -14.25 -8.12
CA LYS A 558 13.80 -14.49 -6.75
C LYS A 558 14.05 -15.97 -6.57
N THR A 559 15.28 -16.34 -6.26
CA THR A 559 15.64 -17.70 -5.85
C THR A 559 15.97 -17.66 -4.37
N LYS A 560 15.21 -18.41 -3.57
CA LYS A 560 15.21 -18.32 -2.12
C LYS A 560 15.65 -19.64 -1.49
N TRP A 561 16.53 -19.53 -0.50
CA TRP A 561 16.88 -20.61 0.41
C TRP A 561 16.44 -20.22 1.81
N ARG A 562 15.71 -21.12 2.47
CA ARG A 562 15.15 -20.90 3.80
C ARG A 562 15.71 -21.90 4.79
N TYR A 563 16.11 -21.38 5.94
CA TYR A 563 16.62 -22.15 7.06
C TYR A 563 15.86 -21.73 8.32
N SER A 564 15.34 -22.70 9.06
CA SER A 564 14.87 -22.47 10.43
C SER A 564 16.10 -22.40 11.32
N TRP A 565 16.32 -21.24 11.94
CA TRP A 565 17.44 -20.96 12.83
C TRP A 565 16.87 -20.33 14.11
N ASN A 566 16.92 -21.09 15.21
CA ASN A 566 16.14 -20.80 16.42
C ASN A 566 14.65 -20.63 16.05
N ASP A 567 13.98 -19.60 16.58
CA ASP A 567 12.57 -19.29 16.30
C ASP A 567 12.36 -18.46 15.01
N PHE A 568 13.41 -18.30 14.22
CA PHE A 568 13.39 -17.47 13.01
C PHE A 568 13.61 -18.30 11.75
N ILE A 569 13.03 -17.83 10.65
CA ILE A 569 13.36 -18.25 9.30
C ILE A 569 14.35 -17.23 8.75
N VAL A 570 15.54 -17.71 8.41
CA VAL A 570 16.55 -16.99 7.64
C VAL A 570 16.30 -17.27 6.16
N GLU A 571 16.01 -16.23 5.39
CA GLU A 571 15.82 -16.28 3.94
C GLU A 571 17.02 -15.61 3.25
N ILE A 572 17.83 -16.43 2.56
CA ILE A 572 18.82 -15.97 1.59
C ILE A 572 18.13 -15.89 0.23
N CYS A 573 18.14 -14.72 -0.40
CA CYS A 573 17.44 -14.48 -1.66
C CYS A 573 18.41 -13.96 -2.72
N LYS A 574 18.62 -14.72 -3.79
CA LYS A 574 19.19 -14.21 -5.04
C LYS A 574 18.10 -13.46 -5.81
N GLU A 575 18.32 -12.20 -6.12
CA GLU A 575 17.47 -11.40 -6.99
C GLU A 575 18.17 -11.10 -8.30
N GLU A 576 17.55 -11.51 -9.40
CA GLU A 576 17.92 -11.11 -10.76
C GLU A 576 16.82 -10.23 -11.32
N LEU A 577 17.14 -9.01 -11.75
CA LEU A 577 16.18 -8.00 -12.19
C LEU A 577 16.37 -7.67 -13.67
N TRP A 578 15.26 -7.66 -14.40
CA TRP A 578 15.15 -7.17 -15.77
C TRP A 578 14.29 -5.91 -15.80
N ASP A 579 14.78 -4.88 -16.49
CA ASP A 579 14.12 -3.60 -16.68
C ASP A 579 13.63 -3.49 -18.11
N PHE A 580 12.31 -3.50 -18.28
CA PHE A 580 11.68 -3.58 -19.60
C PHE A 580 11.78 -2.27 -20.37
N THR A 581 12.07 -1.16 -19.68
CA THR A 581 12.35 0.13 -20.34
C THR A 581 13.67 0.12 -21.09
N ARG A 582 14.56 -0.83 -20.77
CA ARG A 582 15.90 -0.97 -21.34
C ARG A 582 16.06 -2.13 -22.30
N ILE A 583 15.03 -2.98 -22.45
CA ILE A 583 15.04 -4.09 -23.40
C ILE A 583 14.51 -3.56 -24.74
N GLU A 584 15.40 -3.43 -25.71
CA GLU A 584 15.02 -3.09 -27.08
C GLU A 584 14.28 -4.27 -27.71
N ARG A 585 13.10 -3.98 -28.28
CA ARG A 585 12.23 -4.99 -28.89
C ARG A 585 11.78 -4.52 -30.26
N GLU A 586 12.07 -5.33 -31.28
CA GLU A 586 11.61 -5.08 -32.65
C GLU A 586 10.08 -5.18 -32.77
N ASP A 587 9.49 -6.18 -32.12
CA ASP A 587 8.03 -6.37 -32.04
C ASP A 587 7.56 -6.54 -30.59
N LYS A 588 6.72 -5.61 -30.14
CA LYS A 588 6.10 -5.63 -28.79
C LYS A 588 4.98 -6.65 -28.67
N ALA A 589 4.42 -7.13 -29.79
CA ALA A 589 3.33 -8.10 -29.81
C ALA A 589 3.81 -9.55 -29.57
N LEU A 590 5.06 -9.86 -29.92
CA LEU A 590 5.62 -11.19 -29.71
C LEU A 590 5.86 -11.49 -28.21
N PRO A 591 5.91 -12.76 -27.79
CA PRO A 591 6.35 -13.11 -26.44
C PRO A 591 7.83 -12.75 -26.24
N LEU A 592 8.18 -12.21 -25.06
CA LEU A 592 9.55 -11.97 -24.65
C LEU A 592 10.06 -13.13 -23.78
N ASP A 593 11.14 -13.78 -24.18
CA ASP A 593 11.82 -14.80 -23.39
C ASP A 593 13.05 -14.19 -22.68
N LEU A 594 13.00 -14.15 -21.34
CA LEU A 594 14.08 -13.57 -20.53
C LEU A 594 15.39 -14.38 -20.55
N SER A 595 15.44 -15.58 -21.12
CA SER A 595 16.72 -16.29 -21.31
C SER A 595 17.60 -15.68 -22.40
N SER A 596 17.03 -14.87 -23.28
CA SER A 596 17.77 -14.17 -24.34
C SER A 596 18.41 -12.86 -23.86
N VAL A 597 18.12 -12.42 -22.64
CA VAL A 597 18.54 -11.14 -22.09
C VAL A 597 19.16 -11.35 -20.72
N ASP A 598 20.38 -10.86 -20.52
CA ASP A 598 21.02 -10.90 -19.21
C ASP A 598 20.30 -9.98 -18.20
N PRO A 599 20.27 -10.36 -16.90
CA PRO A 599 19.68 -9.50 -15.88
C PRO A 599 20.49 -8.20 -15.74
N HIS A 600 19.78 -7.09 -15.63
CA HIS A 600 20.37 -5.75 -15.46
C HIS A 600 20.97 -5.55 -14.07
N ARG A 601 20.47 -6.28 -13.07
CA ARG A 601 21.03 -6.32 -11.72
C ARG A 601 20.91 -7.73 -11.14
N SER A 602 21.99 -8.25 -10.59
CA SER A 602 22.01 -9.49 -9.80
C SER A 602 22.62 -9.21 -8.43
N GLN A 603 21.96 -9.66 -7.38
CA GLN A 603 22.43 -9.49 -6.00
C GLN A 603 21.85 -10.56 -5.08
N TYR A 604 22.49 -10.75 -3.93
CA TYR A 604 22.01 -11.57 -2.85
C TYR A 604 21.62 -10.70 -1.66
N LYS A 605 20.52 -11.08 -1.02
CA LYS A 605 19.98 -10.42 0.17
C LYS A 605 19.79 -11.45 1.26
N VAL A 606 19.93 -11.03 2.51
CA VAL A 606 19.59 -11.84 3.67
C VAL A 606 18.53 -11.12 4.50
N SER A 607 17.50 -11.87 4.86
CA SER A 607 16.43 -11.40 5.73
C SER A 607 16.03 -12.47 6.73
N MET A 608 15.41 -12.03 7.82
CA MET A 608 14.98 -12.88 8.92
C MET A 608 13.55 -12.51 9.31
N TYR A 609 12.70 -13.49 9.59
CA TYR A 609 11.33 -13.28 10.06
C TYR A 609 10.87 -14.51 10.86
N ARG A 610 9.82 -14.39 11.68
CA ARG A 610 9.24 -15.55 12.37
C ARG A 610 8.09 -16.15 11.56
N GLU A 611 7.95 -17.47 11.58
CA GLU A 611 6.81 -18.16 10.97
C GLU A 611 5.49 -17.74 11.62
N ALA A 612 5.47 -17.66 12.95
CA ALA A 612 4.32 -17.19 13.72
C ALA A 612 3.82 -15.78 13.32
N TRP A 613 4.71 -14.91 12.80
CA TRP A 613 4.28 -13.61 12.27
C TRP A 613 3.48 -13.76 10.99
N LEU A 614 3.92 -14.65 10.09
CA LEU A 614 3.21 -14.90 8.84
C LEU A 614 1.82 -15.48 9.10
N ASP A 615 1.72 -16.45 10.00
CA ASP A 615 0.45 -17.12 10.30
C ASP A 615 -0.56 -16.15 10.92
N ARG A 616 -0.15 -15.40 11.94
CA ARG A 616 -1.02 -14.41 12.60
C ARG A 616 -1.46 -13.33 11.62
N LEU A 617 -0.53 -12.75 10.86
CA LEU A 617 -0.84 -11.66 9.92
C LEU A 617 -1.65 -12.13 8.71
N ALA A 618 -1.58 -13.42 8.34
CA ALA A 618 -2.40 -13.98 7.27
C ALA A 618 -3.90 -14.06 7.63
N GLU A 619 -4.26 -14.08 8.93
CA GLU A 619 -5.65 -14.03 9.38
C GLU A 619 -6.38 -12.79 8.83
N ASN A 620 -5.67 -11.66 8.67
CA ASN A 620 -6.23 -10.42 8.16
C ASN A 620 -6.85 -10.58 6.77
N LEU A 621 -6.28 -11.43 5.92
CA LEU A 621 -6.78 -11.67 4.57
C LEU A 621 -8.11 -12.43 4.53
N CYS A 622 -8.51 -13.03 5.65
CA CYS A 622 -9.74 -13.81 5.77
C CYS A 622 -10.83 -13.09 6.59
N LEU A 623 -10.58 -11.85 7.02
CA LEU A 623 -11.53 -11.08 7.82
C LEU A 623 -12.76 -10.69 7.00
N ARG A 624 -13.93 -11.03 7.51
CA ARG A 624 -15.21 -10.52 7.03
C ARG A 624 -15.45 -9.09 7.51
N VAL A 625 -16.53 -8.48 7.02
CA VAL A 625 -16.90 -7.12 7.39
C VAL A 625 -17.08 -7.01 8.91
N GLY A 626 -16.25 -6.16 9.53
CA GLY A 626 -16.28 -5.92 10.98
C GLY A 626 -15.62 -7.00 11.84
N GLU A 627 -15.07 -8.06 11.26
CA GLU A 627 -14.27 -9.01 12.04
C GLU A 627 -12.94 -8.39 12.49
N ALA A 628 -12.43 -8.89 13.62
CA ALA A 628 -11.09 -8.61 14.10
C ALA A 628 -10.32 -9.94 14.11
N PRO A 629 -9.00 -9.90 13.83
CA PRO A 629 -8.20 -11.11 13.89
C PRO A 629 -8.06 -11.59 15.33
N SER A 630 -7.70 -12.86 15.50
CA SER A 630 -7.52 -13.46 16.83
C SER A 630 -6.29 -12.93 17.54
N TRP A 631 -5.33 -12.38 16.79
CA TRP A 631 -4.10 -11.87 17.34
C TRP A 631 -4.24 -10.51 18.03
N ASN A 632 -3.31 -10.26 18.95
CA ASN A 632 -3.19 -9.00 19.68
C ASN A 632 -1.71 -8.55 19.78
N LEU A 633 -1.50 -7.30 20.16
CA LEU A 633 -0.17 -6.66 20.21
C LEU A 633 0.80 -7.37 21.16
N ARG A 634 0.30 -7.90 22.29
CA ARG A 634 1.14 -8.59 23.28
C ARG A 634 1.78 -9.84 22.72
N GLN A 635 1.14 -10.50 21.75
CA GLN A 635 1.72 -11.68 21.10
C GLN A 635 2.93 -11.33 20.24
N PHE A 636 3.11 -10.08 19.81
CA PHE A 636 4.28 -9.64 19.06
C PHE A 636 5.35 -8.96 19.92
N LEU A 637 4.94 -8.29 21.01
CA LEU A 637 5.80 -7.35 21.75
C LEU A 637 5.94 -7.64 23.25
N GLY A 638 5.13 -8.54 23.83
CA GLY A 638 4.91 -8.56 25.28
C GLY A 638 4.86 -9.94 25.92
N THR A 639 5.41 -10.98 25.29
CA THR A 639 5.60 -12.29 25.93
C THR A 639 7.05 -12.48 26.37
N GLU A 640 7.31 -13.41 27.28
CA GLU A 640 8.68 -13.72 27.73
C GLU A 640 9.56 -14.22 26.56
N GLU A 641 8.96 -14.95 25.62
CA GLU A 641 9.62 -15.55 24.43
C GLU A 641 9.64 -14.60 23.21
N GLU A 642 8.69 -13.67 23.14
CA GLU A 642 8.49 -12.74 22.04
C GLU A 642 8.27 -11.32 22.57
N ASN A 643 9.38 -10.59 22.69
CA ASN A 643 9.44 -9.18 23.05
C ASN A 643 10.53 -8.44 22.26
N VAL A 644 10.50 -7.11 22.31
CA VAL A 644 11.41 -6.26 21.53
C VAL A 644 12.88 -6.50 21.89
N ARG A 645 13.20 -6.73 23.17
CA ARG A 645 14.57 -7.03 23.59
C ARG A 645 15.10 -8.28 22.91
N SER A 646 14.34 -9.38 23.00
CA SER A 646 14.69 -10.63 22.33
C SER A 646 14.85 -10.44 20.82
N LEU A 647 13.99 -9.66 20.17
CA LEU A 647 14.09 -9.35 18.74
C LEU A 647 15.41 -8.65 18.42
N ILE A 648 15.77 -7.61 19.18
CA ILE A 648 17.02 -6.86 19.01
C ILE A 648 18.23 -7.79 19.22
N ASP A 649 18.21 -8.63 20.25
CA ASP A 649 19.31 -9.52 20.58
C ASP A 649 19.53 -10.58 19.50
N HIS A 650 18.46 -11.19 18.97
CA HIS A 650 18.56 -12.11 17.84
C HIS A 650 19.02 -11.39 16.57
N ALA A 651 18.52 -10.18 16.30
CA ALA A 651 18.92 -9.39 15.15
C ALA A 651 20.43 -9.08 15.18
N LYS A 652 20.94 -8.68 16.35
CA LYS A 652 22.37 -8.46 16.62
C LYS A 652 23.17 -9.72 16.46
N ASN A 653 22.75 -10.82 17.10
CA ASN A 653 23.46 -12.09 17.08
C ASN A 653 23.65 -12.59 15.64
N PHE A 654 22.58 -12.60 14.86
CA PHE A 654 22.65 -12.98 13.45
C PHE A 654 23.46 -11.99 12.60
N GLY A 655 23.42 -10.69 12.92
CA GLY A 655 24.33 -9.70 12.34
C GLY A 655 25.82 -10.01 12.60
N LYS A 656 26.17 -10.58 13.76
CA LYS A 656 27.55 -11.04 14.05
C LYS A 656 27.93 -12.22 13.18
N ILE A 657 27.03 -13.20 13.05
CA ILE A 657 27.22 -14.37 12.19
C ILE A 657 27.46 -13.91 10.75
N LEU A 658 26.59 -13.04 10.21
CA LEU A 658 26.77 -12.49 8.86
C LEU A 658 28.12 -11.80 8.67
N ALA A 659 28.58 -11.01 9.66
CA ALA A 659 29.87 -10.34 9.58
C ALA A 659 31.07 -11.30 9.59
N ASN A 660 30.93 -12.48 10.19
CA ASN A 660 31.97 -13.51 10.24
C ASN A 660 31.97 -14.38 8.97
N GLU A 661 30.78 -14.75 8.49
CA GLU A 661 30.61 -15.73 7.41
C GLU A 661 30.56 -15.09 6.01
N VAL A 662 30.29 -13.78 5.90
CA VAL A 662 30.09 -13.12 4.60
C VAL A 662 31.02 -11.92 4.43
N PRO A 663 31.97 -11.96 3.49
CA PRO A 663 32.86 -10.84 3.22
C PRO A 663 32.08 -9.65 2.62
N VAL A 664 32.54 -8.43 2.93
CA VAL A 664 31.95 -7.20 2.38
C VAL A 664 32.15 -7.18 0.87
N TYR A 665 31.06 -7.15 0.10
CA TYR A 665 31.10 -7.28 -1.37
C TYR A 665 31.62 -6.05 -2.13
N TYR A 666 31.79 -4.91 -1.44
CA TYR A 666 32.14 -3.64 -2.04
C TYR A 666 33.40 -3.04 -1.42
N GLY A 667 34.05 -2.13 -2.15
CA GLY A 667 35.22 -1.43 -1.65
C GLY A 667 36.44 -2.34 -1.43
N GLN A 668 36.41 -3.55 -2.00
CA GLN A 668 37.57 -4.40 -2.19
C GLN A 668 38.35 -3.85 -3.39
N SER A 669 39.00 -2.71 -3.19
CA SER A 669 40.10 -2.33 -4.08
C SER A 669 41.17 -3.41 -3.94
N PHE A 670 41.66 -3.94 -5.06
CA PHE A 670 42.80 -4.84 -5.13
C PHE A 670 43.98 -4.29 -4.30
N ASP A 671 44.10 -4.70 -3.03
CA ASP A 671 45.37 -4.74 -2.29
C ASP A 671 46.17 -6.01 -2.69
N SER A 672 46.02 -6.44 -3.96
CA SER A 672 47.00 -7.30 -4.61
C SER A 672 47.70 -6.51 -5.69
N LEU A 673 48.58 -5.61 -5.28
CA LEU A 673 49.71 -5.21 -6.10
C LEU A 673 50.98 -5.27 -5.26
N VAL A 674 51.68 -6.39 -5.49
CA VAL A 674 53.08 -6.74 -5.19
C VAL A 674 53.37 -7.33 -3.82
#